data_AF-A0A826HXC1-F1
#
_entry.id   AF-A0A826HXC1-F1
#
_cell.length_a   1.000
_cell.length_b   1.000
_cell.length_c   1.000
_cell.angle_alpha   90.00
_cell.angle_beta   90.00
_cell.angle_gamma   90.00
#
_symmetry.space_group_name_H-M   'P 1'
#
loop_
_entity.id
_entity.type
_entity.pdbx_description
1 polymer ?
#
loop_
_entity_poly.entity_id
_entity_poly.type
_entity_poly.pdbx_seq_one_letter_code
_entity_poly.pdbx_strand_id
1 'polypeptide(L)'
;MAQDKYQTMGDGIYAHIGGPQNVAKLIHCMTRVRLTIKDEAKVDQAALKKVPGVLGVVQEETLQVIVGPGTVNKVAQAMVDRVGVALGDPFPANTQPPVESNQSAVEAKAAEVRAAHKAKLKQTWWRAALKHISAIFIPLIPAFVGAGLISGVAGILANLLTAGDLPTSWASFITVLKVINGGLFTFLNIYVGINAATEFGATAGLGGIIGGLVYLPGVVAPITINNVFTHQPLSPGQGGIIGVIFAVWLLAVVEKRLHRLIPDAIDIIFTPMLSLLSIGLLTIFFIMPLAGWVSSSLVGTINWTLQVGGAFSGAILGLAFLPMVMLGLHQILTPIHLEMIKSIGYTGLLPILAMAGGGQVGAALALWIKCRQNQQLVRLIKGALPVGILGVGEPLIYGVSLPLGRPFVTACIGGGIGGAVIGMIGHIGAITIGPSGAALIPLIANHQWLGYVFGLLASYAGGFLATYFFGVPESAMVPTSADGTIIEPLAVDTATVPETPSARATSSDATQFVAPAAGQLQALSEVPDDVFSQKMVGDGFAIVPSHGTVVAPVDGTIVSIMPTKHALTMTTATGLEILVHMGLDTVALNGDPFTVHVTENETVTAGQQIAEMDLPAIKTAGKSTTIITVITNMTHVTAMTSFTDQSITAGEDVLRVTSQSEG
;
A
#
# COMPACT_ATOMS: atom_id res chain seq x y z
N MET A 1 -9.84 -14.93 -35.20
CA MET A 1 -10.23 -13.71 -34.48
C MET A 1 -9.52 -12.55 -35.16
N ALA A 2 -10.25 -11.54 -35.65
CA ALA A 2 -9.62 -10.39 -36.29
C ALA A 2 -8.83 -9.61 -35.22
N GLN A 3 -7.54 -9.38 -35.46
CA GLN A 3 -6.70 -8.55 -34.60
C GLN A 3 -7.30 -7.15 -34.50
N ASP A 4 -7.37 -6.59 -33.30
CA ASP A 4 -7.89 -5.23 -33.08
C ASP A 4 -7.01 -4.22 -33.84
N LYS A 5 -7.60 -3.43 -34.73
CA LYS A 5 -6.89 -2.45 -35.57
C LYS A 5 -6.02 -1.48 -34.75
N TYR A 6 -6.40 -1.19 -33.50
CA TYR A 6 -5.63 -0.32 -32.62
C TYR A 6 -4.38 -1.01 -32.06
N GLN A 7 -4.46 -2.31 -31.76
CA GLN A 7 -3.30 -3.12 -31.39
C GLN A 7 -2.32 -3.23 -32.56
N THR A 8 -2.83 -3.51 -33.78
CA THR A 8 -1.99 -3.56 -34.98
C THR A 8 -1.25 -2.24 -35.23
N MET A 9 -1.93 -1.11 -35.01
CA MET A 9 -1.31 0.22 -35.14
C MET A 9 -0.24 0.47 -34.05
N GLY A 10 -0.55 0.14 -32.79
CA GLY A 10 0.41 0.26 -31.68
C GLY A 10 1.66 -0.60 -31.88
N ASP A 11 1.47 -1.83 -32.37
CA ASP A 11 2.55 -2.76 -32.69
C ASP A 11 3.42 -2.25 -33.84
N GLY A 12 2.78 -1.68 -34.87
CA GLY A 12 3.48 -1.03 -35.98
C GLY A 12 4.32 0.17 -35.51
N ILE A 13 3.81 0.97 -34.56
CA ILE A 13 4.57 2.06 -33.96
C ILE A 13 5.78 1.50 -33.19
N TYR A 14 5.60 0.47 -32.35
CA TYR A 14 6.69 -0.15 -31.61
C TYR A 14 7.80 -0.71 -32.51
N ALA A 15 7.43 -1.34 -33.62
CA ALA A 15 8.39 -1.93 -34.57
C ALA A 15 9.37 -0.89 -35.15
N HIS A 16 8.95 0.37 -35.26
CA HIS A 16 9.75 1.43 -35.89
C HIS A 16 10.36 2.44 -34.90
N ILE A 17 10.21 2.22 -33.59
CA ILE A 17 10.87 3.02 -32.55
C ILE A 17 11.89 2.22 -31.73
N GLY A 18 12.28 1.03 -32.17
CA GLY A 18 13.17 0.16 -31.39
C GLY A 18 12.49 -0.61 -30.25
N GLY A 19 11.17 -0.78 -30.34
CA GLY A 19 10.35 -1.56 -29.42
C GLY A 19 9.87 -0.80 -28.18
N PRO A 20 8.98 -1.42 -27.37
CA PRO A 20 8.46 -0.80 -26.14
C PRO A 20 9.56 -0.44 -25.13
N GLN A 21 10.68 -1.17 -25.14
CA GLN A 21 11.83 -0.94 -24.26
C GLN A 21 12.46 0.43 -24.47
N ASN A 22 12.34 0.98 -25.70
CA ASN A 22 12.90 2.26 -26.07
C ASN A 22 11.99 3.44 -25.69
N VAL A 23 10.83 3.17 -25.11
CA VAL A 23 9.93 4.18 -24.57
C VAL A 23 10.21 4.31 -23.08
N ALA A 24 10.39 5.54 -22.60
CA ALA A 24 10.49 5.88 -21.18
C ALA A 24 9.13 6.24 -20.59
N LYS A 25 8.28 6.92 -21.36
CA LYS A 25 6.94 7.33 -20.94
C LYS A 25 6.07 7.51 -22.17
N LEU A 26 4.81 7.09 -22.06
CA LEU A 26 3.79 7.28 -23.08
C LEU A 26 2.65 8.09 -22.49
N ILE A 27 2.35 9.21 -23.13
CA ILE A 27 1.13 9.96 -22.91
C ILE A 27 0.47 10.19 -24.27
N HIS A 28 -0.72 10.77 -24.28
CA HIS A 28 -1.31 11.24 -25.52
C HIS A 28 -1.99 12.59 -25.33
N CYS A 29 -2.14 13.33 -26.42
CA CYS A 29 -2.99 14.51 -26.49
C CYS A 29 -4.19 14.24 -27.40
N MET A 30 -4.82 15.29 -27.92
CA MET A 30 -6.04 15.19 -28.72
C MET A 30 -5.87 14.39 -30.02
N THR A 31 -4.69 14.39 -30.65
CA THR A 31 -4.47 13.73 -31.95
C THR A 31 -3.16 12.95 -32.06
N ARG A 32 -2.32 12.99 -31.01
CA ARG A 32 -0.95 12.50 -31.06
C ARG A 32 -0.63 11.60 -29.87
N VAL A 33 -0.05 10.44 -30.15
CA VAL A 33 0.65 9.62 -29.15
C VAL A 33 2.02 10.26 -28.95
N ARG A 34 2.37 10.59 -27.70
CA ARG A 34 3.64 11.22 -27.34
C ARG A 34 4.49 10.23 -26.57
N LEU A 35 5.63 9.92 -27.16
CA LEU A 35 6.58 8.94 -26.66
C LEU A 35 7.83 9.70 -26.22
N THR A 36 8.16 9.63 -24.94
CA THR A 36 9.50 9.98 -24.48
C THR A 36 10.40 8.81 -24.84
N ILE A 37 11.31 9.01 -25.80
CA ILE A 37 12.19 7.97 -26.31
C ILE A 37 13.51 7.98 -25.52
N LYS A 38 14.04 6.79 -25.21
CA LYS A 38 15.32 6.62 -24.50
C LYS A 38 16.52 6.77 -25.44
N ASP A 39 16.42 6.19 -26.63
CA ASP A 39 17.45 6.18 -27.66
C ASP A 39 16.86 6.56 -29.03
N GLU A 40 17.07 7.82 -29.43
CA GLU A 40 16.57 8.37 -30.69
C GLU A 40 17.18 7.70 -31.93
N ALA A 41 18.36 7.06 -31.82
CA ALA A 41 19.01 6.42 -32.96
C ALA A 41 18.23 5.17 -33.48
N LYS A 42 17.34 4.61 -32.65
CA LYS A 42 16.50 3.46 -33.00
C LYS A 42 15.16 3.84 -33.63
N VAL A 43 14.89 5.13 -33.81
CA VAL A 43 13.63 5.63 -34.36
C VAL A 43 13.73 5.80 -35.87
N ASP A 44 12.93 5.04 -36.62
CA ASP A 44 12.75 5.20 -38.06
C ASP A 44 11.50 6.05 -38.35
N GLN A 45 11.69 7.36 -38.42
CA GLN A 45 10.60 8.30 -38.71
C GLN A 45 9.98 8.13 -40.10
N ALA A 46 10.75 7.65 -41.08
CA ALA A 46 10.26 7.45 -42.44
C ALA A 46 9.34 6.22 -42.52
N ALA A 47 9.69 5.16 -41.78
CA ALA A 47 8.86 3.97 -41.67
C ALA A 47 7.61 4.19 -40.81
N LEU A 48 7.71 4.98 -39.72
CA LEU A 48 6.54 5.33 -38.89
C LEU A 48 5.41 5.99 -39.70
N LYS A 49 5.72 6.84 -40.68
CA LYS A 49 4.73 7.46 -41.58
C LYS A 49 4.01 6.47 -42.49
N LYS A 50 4.55 5.26 -42.67
CA LYS A 50 3.97 4.19 -43.49
C LYS A 50 3.10 3.22 -42.69
N VAL A 51 3.07 3.35 -41.36
CA VAL A 51 2.21 2.52 -40.50
C VAL A 51 0.73 2.84 -40.80
N PRO A 52 -0.11 1.84 -41.11
CA PRO A 52 -1.52 2.06 -41.42
C PRO A 52 -2.25 2.82 -40.29
N GLY A 53 -2.82 3.98 -40.63
CA GLY A 53 -3.53 4.85 -39.69
C GLY A 53 -2.68 5.93 -39.00
N VAL A 54 -1.37 5.96 -39.23
CA VAL A 54 -0.51 7.10 -38.88
C VAL A 54 -0.64 8.18 -39.96
N LEU A 55 -1.07 9.37 -39.54
CA LEU A 55 -1.28 10.56 -40.39
C LEU A 55 -0.02 11.42 -40.49
N GLY A 56 0.92 11.27 -39.56
CA GLY A 56 2.17 12.01 -39.55
C GLY A 56 3.01 11.71 -38.30
N VAL A 57 4.26 12.15 -38.34
CA VAL A 57 5.23 11.97 -37.25
C VAL A 57 5.99 13.28 -37.11
N VAL A 58 6.12 13.78 -35.89
CA VAL A 58 6.82 15.02 -35.56
C VAL A 58 7.74 14.74 -34.37
N GLN A 59 9.01 15.14 -34.47
CA GLN A 59 9.96 15.09 -33.37
C GLN A 59 10.05 16.49 -32.73
N GLU A 60 9.70 16.60 -31.45
CA GLU A 60 9.89 17.81 -30.62
C GLU A 60 10.61 17.37 -29.32
N GLU A 61 10.18 17.83 -28.13
CA GLU A 61 10.64 17.30 -26.83
C GLU A 61 10.30 15.82 -26.62
N THR A 62 9.32 15.32 -27.38
CA THR A 62 8.92 13.90 -27.44
C THR A 62 8.66 13.52 -28.89
N LEU A 63 8.80 12.24 -29.23
CA LEU A 63 8.38 11.70 -30.50
C LEU A 63 6.85 11.67 -30.55
N GLN A 64 6.24 12.41 -31.48
CA GLN A 64 4.80 12.54 -31.59
C GLN A 64 4.28 11.85 -32.85
N VAL A 65 3.52 10.77 -32.68
CA VAL A 65 2.86 10.04 -33.77
C VAL A 65 1.42 10.53 -33.88
N ILE A 66 1.09 11.18 -34.98
CA ILE A 66 -0.24 11.73 -35.27
C ILE A 66 -1.11 10.61 -35.81
N VAL A 67 -2.13 10.19 -35.06
CA VAL A 67 -3.09 9.13 -35.45
C VAL A 67 -4.53 9.64 -35.54
N GLY A 68 -4.75 10.91 -35.18
CA GLY A 68 -6.04 11.59 -35.27
C GLY A 68 -6.87 11.52 -33.99
N PRO A 69 -7.92 12.36 -33.89
CA PRO A 69 -8.77 12.45 -32.72
C PRO A 69 -9.59 11.17 -32.50
N GLY A 70 -9.72 10.74 -31.24
CA GLY A 70 -10.41 9.51 -30.86
C GLY A 70 -9.58 8.25 -30.97
N THR A 71 -8.94 8.04 -32.13
CA THR A 71 -8.03 6.91 -32.36
C THR A 71 -6.86 6.91 -31.39
N VAL A 72 -6.35 8.10 -31.06
CA VAL A 72 -5.18 8.28 -30.18
C VAL A 72 -5.35 7.64 -28.80
N ASN A 73 -6.52 7.75 -28.17
CA ASN A 73 -6.77 7.18 -26.85
C ASN A 73 -6.67 5.66 -26.91
N LYS A 74 -7.26 5.06 -27.95
CA LYS A 74 -7.34 3.60 -28.12
C LYS A 74 -5.99 2.99 -28.48
N VAL A 75 -5.22 3.67 -29.33
CA VAL A 75 -3.86 3.23 -29.68
C VAL A 75 -2.93 3.39 -28.49
N ALA A 76 -2.97 4.53 -27.78
CA ALA A 76 -2.17 4.74 -26.59
C ALA A 76 -2.51 3.73 -25.49
N GLN A 77 -3.79 3.45 -25.27
CA GLN A 77 -4.25 2.43 -24.31
C GLN A 77 -3.76 1.03 -24.73
N ALA A 78 -3.94 0.64 -25.99
CA ALA A 78 -3.47 -0.65 -26.50
C ALA A 78 -1.94 -0.80 -26.36
N MET A 79 -1.19 0.28 -26.56
CA MET A 79 0.26 0.31 -26.39
C MET A 79 0.68 0.10 -24.93
N VAL A 80 0.06 0.80 -23.96
CA VAL A 80 0.38 0.61 -22.53
C VAL A 80 -0.15 -0.71 -21.96
N ASP A 81 -1.30 -1.20 -22.44
CA ASP A 81 -1.86 -2.50 -22.06
C ASP A 81 -0.92 -3.65 -22.45
N ARG A 82 -0.23 -3.53 -23.61
CA ARG A 82 0.74 -4.52 -24.08
C ARG A 82 1.93 -4.71 -23.14
N VAL A 83 2.28 -3.66 -22.39
CA VAL A 83 3.42 -3.67 -21.45
C VAL A 83 3.00 -3.63 -19.98
N GLY A 84 1.69 -3.65 -19.70
CA GLY A 84 1.14 -3.76 -18.34
C GLY A 84 1.32 -2.51 -17.48
N VAL A 85 1.48 -1.31 -18.06
CA VAL A 85 1.55 -0.04 -17.30
C VAL A 85 0.35 0.86 -17.58
N ALA A 86 0.09 1.84 -16.71
CA ALA A 86 -0.91 2.87 -16.98
C ALA A 86 -0.33 4.02 -17.82
N LEU A 87 -1.21 4.81 -18.45
CA LEU A 87 -0.82 6.00 -19.19
C LEU A 87 -0.09 7.00 -18.28
N GLY A 88 1.09 7.45 -18.71
CA GLY A 88 1.91 8.39 -17.97
C GLY A 88 2.83 7.78 -16.90
N ASP A 89 2.71 6.48 -16.61
CA ASP A 89 3.66 5.78 -15.77
C ASP A 89 4.99 5.52 -16.50
N PRO A 90 6.11 5.36 -15.77
CA PRO A 90 7.37 4.97 -16.36
C PRO A 90 7.24 3.60 -17.04
N PHE A 91 7.71 3.51 -18.28
CA PHE A 91 7.80 2.24 -18.99
C PHE A 91 8.89 1.37 -18.34
N PRO A 92 8.64 0.07 -18.14
CA PRO A 92 9.62 -0.83 -17.55
C PRO A 92 10.92 -0.79 -18.37
N ALA A 93 12.05 -0.60 -17.69
CA ALA A 93 13.35 -0.76 -18.31
C ALA A 93 13.54 -2.26 -18.61
N ASN A 94 13.66 -2.60 -19.90
CA ASN A 94 13.70 -3.95 -20.48
C ASN A 94 12.32 -4.63 -20.68
N THR A 95 11.72 -4.41 -21.84
CA THR A 95 10.70 -5.32 -22.39
C THR A 95 11.38 -6.36 -23.29
N GLN A 96 12.00 -7.36 -22.66
CA GLN A 96 11.90 -8.73 -23.16
C GLN A 96 10.57 -9.33 -22.65
N PRO A 97 10.01 -10.40 -23.26
CA PRO A 97 8.95 -11.17 -22.59
C PRO A 97 9.43 -11.47 -21.16
N PRO A 98 8.54 -11.39 -20.15
CA PRO A 98 8.92 -11.16 -18.76
C PRO A 98 10.06 -12.09 -18.36
N VAL A 99 11.26 -11.51 -18.19
CA VAL A 99 12.33 -12.15 -17.44
C VAL A 99 11.94 -11.90 -16.00
N GLU A 100 11.50 -12.95 -15.32
CA GLU A 100 11.20 -12.93 -13.90
C GLU A 100 12.46 -12.50 -13.14
N SER A 101 12.57 -11.22 -12.79
CA SER A 101 13.50 -10.81 -11.76
C SER A 101 13.03 -11.42 -10.43
N ASN A 102 13.96 -11.80 -9.55
CA ASN A 102 13.63 -12.31 -8.21
C ASN A 102 12.65 -11.41 -7.44
N GLN A 103 12.57 -10.11 -7.78
CA GLN A 103 11.59 -9.19 -7.24
C GLN A 103 10.17 -9.45 -7.78
N SER A 104 10.04 -9.69 -9.09
CA SER A 104 8.77 -10.10 -9.72
C SER A 104 8.34 -11.53 -9.35
N ALA A 105 9.28 -12.45 -9.11
CA ALA A 105 8.98 -13.79 -8.62
C ALA A 105 8.58 -13.77 -7.13
N VAL A 106 9.22 -12.93 -6.30
CA VAL A 106 8.77 -12.69 -4.91
C VAL A 106 7.46 -11.92 -4.87
N GLU A 107 7.20 -10.99 -5.79
CA GLU A 107 5.91 -10.29 -5.90
C GLU A 107 4.80 -11.17 -6.49
N ALA A 108 5.12 -12.03 -7.46
CA ALA A 108 4.22 -13.03 -8.03
C ALA A 108 3.93 -14.13 -7.02
N LYS A 109 4.94 -14.63 -6.29
CA LYS A 109 4.77 -15.57 -5.17
C LYS A 109 4.06 -14.91 -4.00
N ALA A 110 4.33 -13.65 -3.67
CA ALA A 110 3.57 -12.91 -2.66
C ALA A 110 2.13 -12.64 -3.13
N ALA A 111 1.90 -12.43 -4.42
CA ALA A 111 0.56 -12.29 -5.01
C ALA A 111 -0.16 -13.65 -5.07
N GLU A 112 0.55 -14.73 -5.32
CA GLU A 112 0.07 -16.12 -5.40
C GLU A 112 -0.18 -16.70 -4.00
N VAL A 113 0.68 -16.41 -3.02
CA VAL A 113 0.48 -16.68 -1.59
C VAL A 113 -0.65 -15.80 -1.06
N ARG A 114 -0.72 -14.50 -1.42
CA ARG A 114 -1.90 -13.66 -1.17
C ARG A 114 -3.15 -14.26 -1.81
N ALA A 115 -3.06 -14.88 -2.99
CA ALA A 115 -4.18 -15.49 -3.71
C ALA A 115 -4.59 -16.85 -3.11
N ALA A 116 -3.64 -17.68 -2.67
CA ALA A 116 -3.85 -18.98 -2.05
C ALA A 116 -4.36 -18.85 -0.61
N HIS A 117 -3.82 -17.90 0.15
CA HIS A 117 -4.34 -17.51 1.46
C HIS A 117 -5.71 -16.83 1.33
N LYS A 118 -5.96 -16.06 0.25
CA LYS A 118 -7.29 -15.55 -0.13
C LYS A 118 -8.27 -16.66 -0.50
N ALA A 119 -7.84 -17.70 -1.19
CA ALA A 119 -8.70 -18.79 -1.66
C ALA A 119 -9.24 -19.64 -0.50
N LYS A 120 -8.46 -19.76 0.60
CA LYS A 120 -8.91 -20.39 1.85
C LYS A 120 -9.88 -19.52 2.67
N LEU A 121 -9.89 -18.20 2.49
CA LEU A 121 -10.78 -17.26 3.19
C LEU A 121 -12.03 -16.97 2.35
N LYS A 122 -13.22 -17.42 2.76
CA LYS A 122 -14.50 -17.08 2.08
C LYS A 122 -14.56 -15.58 1.74
N GLN A 123 -14.51 -15.27 0.45
CA GLN A 123 -14.61 -13.91 -0.12
C GLN A 123 -16.05 -13.42 0.02
N THR A 124 -16.38 -12.85 1.19
CA THR A 124 -17.66 -12.17 1.40
C THR A 124 -17.62 -10.78 0.74
N TRP A 125 -18.76 -10.29 0.25
CA TRP A 125 -18.88 -8.98 -0.42
C TRP A 125 -18.31 -7.80 0.40
N TRP A 126 -18.45 -7.82 1.73
CA TRP A 126 -17.92 -6.77 2.60
C TRP A 126 -16.38 -6.75 2.65
N ARG A 127 -15.71 -7.90 2.51
CA ARG A 127 -14.24 -7.98 2.46
C ARG A 127 -13.70 -7.43 1.15
N ALA A 128 -14.40 -7.67 0.04
CA ALA A 128 -14.08 -7.06 -1.24
C ALA A 128 -14.23 -5.53 -1.18
N ALA A 129 -15.29 -5.03 -0.55
CA ALA A 129 -15.48 -3.60 -0.32
C ALA A 129 -14.35 -2.98 0.53
N LEU A 130 -13.95 -3.62 1.63
CA LEU A 130 -12.81 -3.17 2.45
C LEU A 130 -11.49 -3.14 1.68
N LYS A 131 -11.29 -4.05 0.72
CA LYS A 131 -10.11 -4.04 -0.15
C LYS A 131 -10.07 -2.79 -1.02
N HIS A 132 -11.18 -2.44 -1.68
CA HIS A 132 -11.27 -1.21 -2.46
C HIS A 132 -11.05 0.04 -1.59
N ILE A 133 -11.65 0.07 -0.40
CA ILE A 133 -11.41 1.17 0.56
C ILE A 133 -9.91 1.26 0.87
N SER A 134 -9.25 0.15 1.19
CA SER A 134 -7.82 0.14 1.47
C SER A 134 -7.00 0.68 0.30
N ALA A 135 -7.28 0.24 -0.93
CA ALA A 135 -6.58 0.70 -2.13
C ALA A 135 -6.73 2.20 -2.39
N ILE A 136 -7.89 2.78 -2.06
CA ILE A 136 -8.16 4.23 -2.19
C ILE A 136 -7.36 5.05 -1.17
N PHE A 137 -7.23 4.55 0.06
CA PHE A 137 -6.62 5.30 1.17
C PHE A 137 -5.12 5.06 1.35
N ILE A 138 -4.58 3.91 0.90
CA ILE A 138 -3.15 3.60 0.99
C ILE A 138 -2.26 4.71 0.38
N PRO A 139 -2.54 5.24 -0.83
CA PRO A 139 -1.73 6.32 -1.41
C PRO A 139 -1.74 7.61 -0.59
N LEU A 140 -2.74 7.81 0.28
CA LEU A 140 -2.87 9.00 1.13
C LEU A 140 -2.15 8.87 2.47
N ILE A 141 -1.62 7.70 2.82
CA ILE A 141 -0.97 7.43 4.11
C ILE A 141 0.13 8.45 4.44
N PRO A 142 1.11 8.74 3.55
CA PRO A 142 2.17 9.71 3.88
C PRO A 142 1.61 11.10 4.17
N ALA A 143 0.58 11.51 3.42
CA ALA A 143 -0.09 12.78 3.64
C ALA A 143 -0.83 12.81 4.99
N PHE A 144 -1.54 11.74 5.36
CA PHE A 144 -2.22 11.63 6.65
C PHE A 144 -1.26 11.73 7.83
N VAL A 145 -0.09 11.10 7.74
CA VAL A 145 0.92 11.19 8.80
C VAL A 145 1.42 12.63 8.94
N GLY A 146 1.83 13.26 7.83
CA GLY A 146 2.33 14.64 7.85
C GLY A 146 1.30 15.66 8.32
N ALA A 147 0.12 15.69 7.69
CA ALA A 147 -0.96 16.60 8.04
C ALA A 147 -1.53 16.33 9.44
N GLY A 148 -1.62 15.05 9.84
CA GLY A 148 -2.08 14.65 11.17
C GLY A 148 -1.15 15.14 12.28
N LEU A 149 0.16 14.97 12.14
CA LEU A 149 1.15 15.46 13.12
C LEU A 149 1.09 16.98 13.27
N ILE A 150 1.03 17.71 12.15
CA ILE A 150 0.90 19.17 12.16
C ILE A 150 -0.43 19.58 12.81
N SER A 151 -1.52 18.87 12.52
CA SER A 151 -2.84 19.11 13.13
C SER A 151 -2.82 18.89 14.64
N GLY A 152 -2.19 17.81 15.13
CA GLY A 152 -2.04 17.54 16.56
C GLY A 152 -1.28 18.66 17.28
N VAL A 153 -0.14 19.10 16.74
CA VAL A 153 0.64 20.22 17.31
C VAL A 153 -0.15 21.52 17.27
N ALA A 154 -0.74 21.86 16.11
CA ALA A 154 -1.56 23.06 15.95
C ALA A 154 -2.76 23.08 16.89
N GLY A 155 -3.36 21.91 17.13
CA GLY A 155 -4.48 21.69 18.02
C GLY A 155 -4.11 21.96 19.48
N ILE A 156 -3.00 21.41 19.97
CA ILE A 156 -2.50 21.69 21.33
C ILE A 156 -2.24 23.19 21.49
N LEU A 157 -1.49 23.79 20.57
CA LEU A 157 -1.15 25.22 20.64
C LEU A 157 -2.41 26.09 20.59
N ALA A 158 -3.40 25.74 19.77
CA ALA A 158 -4.68 26.44 19.72
C ALA A 158 -5.46 26.34 21.04
N ASN A 159 -5.43 25.16 21.68
CA ASN A 159 -6.12 24.97 22.95
C ASN A 159 -5.42 25.71 24.09
N LEU A 160 -4.08 25.71 24.15
CA LEU A 160 -3.31 26.50 25.10
C LEU A 160 -3.51 28.01 24.91
N LEU A 161 -3.58 28.47 23.66
CA LEU A 161 -3.94 29.86 23.33
C LEU A 161 -5.34 30.21 23.83
N THR A 162 -6.31 29.31 23.65
CA THR A 162 -7.71 29.54 24.06
C THR A 162 -7.87 29.46 25.59
N ALA A 163 -7.10 28.61 26.26
CA ALA A 163 -7.07 28.51 27.73
C ALA A 163 -6.37 29.70 28.40
N GLY A 164 -5.60 30.50 27.65
CA GLY A 164 -4.85 31.65 28.16
C GLY A 164 -3.40 31.36 28.54
N ASP A 165 -2.92 30.13 28.35
CA ASP A 165 -1.55 29.69 28.64
C ASP A 165 -0.53 30.18 27.59
N LEU A 166 -0.99 30.55 26.39
CA LEU A 166 -0.17 31.18 25.34
C LEU A 166 -0.66 32.59 25.00
N PRO A 167 0.26 33.53 24.71
CA PRO A 167 -0.12 34.88 24.31
C PRO A 167 -0.68 34.93 22.88
N THR A 168 -1.51 35.94 22.59
CA THR A 168 -2.20 36.14 21.30
C THR A 168 -1.26 36.28 20.09
N SER A 169 0.01 36.61 20.31
CA SER A 169 1.04 36.64 19.25
C SER A 169 1.25 35.29 18.56
N TRP A 170 0.89 34.17 19.22
CA TRP A 170 0.95 32.83 18.61
C TRP A 170 -0.16 32.55 17.59
N ALA A 171 -1.23 33.36 17.54
CA ALA A 171 -2.40 33.10 16.71
C ALA A 171 -2.05 32.96 15.21
N SER A 172 -1.16 33.82 14.69
CA SER A 172 -0.74 33.76 13.28
C SER A 172 0.03 32.48 12.97
N PHE A 173 0.96 32.08 13.85
CA PHE A 173 1.72 30.83 13.68
C PHE A 173 0.80 29.60 13.72
N ILE A 174 -0.11 29.55 14.70
CA ILE A 174 -1.12 28.48 14.81
C ILE A 174 -1.99 28.43 13.54
N THR A 175 -2.38 29.60 13.02
CA THR A 175 -3.18 29.69 11.79
C THR A 175 -2.41 29.16 10.59
N VAL A 176 -1.12 29.46 10.45
CA VAL A 176 -0.27 28.89 9.39
C VAL A 176 -0.23 27.36 9.49
N LEU A 177 -0.03 26.80 10.69
CA LEU A 177 -0.07 25.34 10.87
C LEU A 177 -1.43 24.74 10.50
N LYS A 178 -2.54 25.42 10.87
CA LYS A 178 -3.91 25.04 10.50
C LYS A 178 -4.14 25.07 9.00
N VAL A 179 -3.60 26.07 8.28
CA VAL A 179 -3.67 26.14 6.82
C VAL A 179 -2.92 24.97 6.19
N ILE A 180 -1.71 24.66 6.67
CA ILE A 180 -0.89 23.57 6.15
C ILE A 180 -1.60 22.22 6.34
N ASN A 181 -2.04 21.90 7.55
CA ASN A 181 -2.74 20.62 7.78
C ASN A 181 -4.12 20.58 7.12
N GLY A 182 -4.79 21.74 7.02
CA GLY A 182 -6.08 21.87 6.35
C GLY A 182 -6.02 21.47 4.88
N GLY A 183 -4.87 21.58 4.22
CA GLY A 183 -4.69 21.19 2.82
C GLY A 183 -5.12 19.74 2.53
N LEU A 184 -4.84 18.79 3.43
CA LEU A 184 -5.31 17.41 3.24
C LEU A 184 -6.77 17.25 3.63
N PHE A 185 -7.14 17.65 4.85
CA PHE A 185 -8.46 17.33 5.40
C PHE A 185 -9.60 18.11 4.74
N THR A 186 -9.35 19.35 4.33
CA THR A 186 -10.33 20.19 3.61
C THR A 186 -10.62 19.61 2.23
N PHE A 187 -9.60 19.12 1.54
CA PHE A 187 -9.71 18.59 0.17
C PHE A 187 -9.71 17.06 0.13
N LEU A 188 -9.98 16.39 1.26
CA LEU A 188 -9.91 14.94 1.37
C LEU A 188 -10.81 14.25 0.35
N ASN A 189 -12.02 14.77 0.13
CA ASN A 189 -12.93 14.22 -0.88
C ASN A 189 -12.36 14.30 -2.29
N ILE A 190 -11.57 15.31 -2.63
CA ILE A 190 -10.93 15.45 -3.95
C ILE A 190 -9.87 14.36 -4.12
N TYR A 191 -8.97 14.22 -3.14
CA TYR A 191 -7.93 13.19 -3.16
C TYR A 191 -8.50 11.77 -3.20
N VAL A 192 -9.53 11.50 -2.39
CA VAL A 192 -10.26 10.22 -2.43
C VAL A 192 -10.93 10.03 -3.78
N GLY A 193 -11.57 11.06 -4.34
CA GLY A 193 -12.22 10.97 -5.65
C GLY A 193 -11.24 10.61 -6.77
N ILE A 194 -10.04 11.19 -6.76
CA ILE A 194 -8.94 10.86 -7.69
C ILE A 194 -8.54 9.38 -7.53
N ASN A 195 -8.24 8.96 -6.30
CA ASN A 195 -7.79 7.58 -6.04
C ASN A 195 -8.88 6.55 -6.31
N ALA A 196 -10.14 6.87 -6.02
CA ALA A 196 -11.29 6.03 -6.32
C ALA A 196 -11.50 5.87 -7.83
N ALA A 197 -11.29 6.94 -8.60
CA ALA A 197 -11.37 6.86 -10.05
C ALA A 197 -10.26 5.96 -10.59
N THR A 198 -9.03 6.09 -10.10
CA THR A 198 -7.93 5.19 -10.45
C THR A 198 -8.25 3.73 -10.08
N GLU A 199 -8.74 3.47 -8.87
CA GLU A 199 -9.11 2.12 -8.39
C GLU A 199 -10.22 1.48 -9.23
N PHE A 200 -11.22 2.25 -9.65
CA PHE A 200 -12.35 1.75 -10.44
C PHE A 200 -12.10 1.80 -11.96
N GLY A 201 -10.97 2.37 -12.41
CA GLY A 201 -10.59 2.54 -13.82
C GLY A 201 -11.42 3.60 -14.55
N ALA A 202 -11.74 4.70 -13.88
CA ALA A 202 -12.27 5.95 -14.44
C ALA A 202 -11.13 6.97 -14.62
N THR A 203 -11.39 8.06 -15.35
CA THR A 203 -10.42 9.15 -15.47
C THR A 203 -10.24 9.86 -14.11
N ALA A 204 -9.02 9.81 -13.57
CA ALA A 204 -8.69 10.33 -12.24
C ALA A 204 -9.11 11.79 -12.01
N GLY A 205 -8.91 12.66 -13.01
CA GLY A 205 -9.31 14.06 -12.95
C GLY A 205 -10.82 14.24 -12.80
N LEU A 206 -11.64 13.40 -13.45
CA LEU A 206 -13.10 13.45 -13.32
C LEU A 206 -13.54 13.01 -11.91
N GLY A 207 -12.86 11.99 -11.36
CA GLY A 207 -13.06 11.59 -9.96
C GLY A 207 -12.78 12.72 -8.97
N GLY A 208 -11.68 13.46 -9.18
CA GLY A 208 -11.36 14.65 -8.39
C GLY A 208 -12.41 15.75 -8.49
N ILE A 209 -12.98 15.97 -9.68
CA ILE A 209 -14.08 16.94 -9.88
C ILE A 209 -15.33 16.52 -9.11
N ILE A 210 -15.71 15.23 -9.13
CA ILE A 210 -16.83 14.72 -8.32
C ILE A 210 -16.55 14.92 -6.82
N GLY A 211 -15.32 14.63 -6.38
CA GLY A 211 -14.89 14.89 -5.00
C GLY A 211 -14.87 16.37 -4.61
N GLY A 212 -14.66 17.28 -5.56
CA GLY A 212 -14.72 18.73 -5.33
C GLY A 212 -16.14 19.29 -5.34
N LEU A 213 -17.02 18.70 -6.16
CA LEU A 213 -18.40 19.14 -6.35
C LEU A 213 -19.24 19.06 -5.07
N VAL A 214 -18.95 18.12 -4.16
CA VAL A 214 -19.68 18.03 -2.87
C VAL A 214 -19.48 19.27 -1.98
N TYR A 215 -18.44 20.07 -2.22
CA TYR A 215 -18.24 21.36 -1.53
C TYR A 215 -19.07 22.50 -2.15
N LEU A 216 -19.87 22.21 -3.18
CA LEU A 216 -20.75 23.14 -3.87
C LEU A 216 -20.03 24.43 -4.37
N PRO A 217 -18.88 24.31 -5.07
CA PRO A 217 -18.20 25.48 -5.62
C PRO A 217 -19.15 26.24 -6.57
N GLY A 218 -19.30 27.54 -6.34
CA GLY A 218 -20.24 28.41 -7.08
C GLY A 218 -21.56 28.68 -6.34
N VAL A 219 -21.88 27.94 -5.27
CA VAL A 219 -22.96 28.30 -4.35
C VAL A 219 -22.45 29.35 -3.37
N VAL A 220 -22.77 30.62 -3.65
CA VAL A 220 -22.40 31.77 -2.82
C VAL A 220 -23.67 32.46 -2.33
N ALA A 221 -23.72 32.78 -1.04
CA ALA A 221 -24.87 33.43 -0.43
C ALA A 221 -25.28 34.70 -1.23
N PRO A 222 -26.57 34.91 -1.51
CA PRO A 222 -27.73 34.18 -0.98
C PRO A 222 -28.20 32.98 -1.84
N ILE A 223 -27.49 32.66 -2.93
CA ILE A 223 -27.88 31.55 -3.83
C ILE A 223 -27.68 30.23 -3.09
N THR A 224 -28.70 29.36 -3.14
CA THR A 224 -28.67 28.04 -2.53
C THR A 224 -29.17 26.99 -3.53
N ILE A 225 -28.66 25.77 -3.41
CA ILE A 225 -29.23 24.60 -4.08
C ILE A 225 -30.02 23.85 -3.03
N ASN A 226 -31.32 23.73 -3.24
CA ASN A 226 -32.20 23.09 -2.27
C ASN A 226 -32.27 21.58 -2.50
N ASN A 227 -32.30 20.84 -1.41
CA ASN A 227 -32.57 19.42 -1.38
C ASN A 227 -33.96 19.16 -1.99
N VAL A 228 -34.02 18.25 -2.97
CA VAL A 228 -35.25 17.93 -3.71
C VAL A 228 -36.34 17.27 -2.86
N PHE A 229 -35.99 16.69 -1.71
CA PHE A 229 -36.91 16.01 -0.80
C PHE A 229 -37.33 16.88 0.40
N THR A 230 -36.41 17.68 0.96
CA THR A 230 -36.67 18.46 2.18
C THR A 230 -36.87 19.95 1.93
N HIS A 231 -36.59 20.41 0.71
CA HIS A 231 -36.60 21.83 0.30
C HIS A 231 -35.65 22.75 1.09
N GLN A 232 -34.79 22.19 1.95
CA GLN A 232 -33.76 22.93 2.67
C GLN A 232 -32.48 23.06 1.84
N PRO A 233 -31.68 24.13 2.02
CA PRO A 233 -30.39 24.27 1.37
C PRO A 233 -29.47 23.07 1.64
N LEU A 234 -28.79 22.58 0.60
CA LEU A 234 -27.70 21.61 0.76
C LEU A 234 -26.53 22.26 1.49
N SER A 235 -25.91 21.49 2.38
CA SER A 235 -24.69 21.87 3.07
C SER A 235 -23.45 21.41 2.30
N PRO A 236 -22.41 22.25 2.17
CA PRO A 236 -21.12 21.81 1.64
C PRO A 236 -20.57 20.60 2.40
N GLY A 237 -20.06 19.61 1.67
CA GLY A 237 -19.52 18.36 2.21
C GLY A 237 -20.58 17.29 2.56
N GLN A 238 -21.87 17.60 2.42
CA GLN A 238 -22.97 16.65 2.66
C GLN A 238 -22.85 15.46 1.70
N GLY A 239 -22.80 14.24 2.22
CA GLY A 239 -22.46 13.02 1.44
C GLY A 239 -21.16 12.37 1.88
N GLY A 240 -20.21 13.18 2.37
CA GLY A 240 -18.92 12.73 2.87
C GLY A 240 -18.12 11.88 1.88
N ILE A 241 -17.10 11.20 2.41
CA ILE A 241 -16.15 10.44 1.60
C ILE A 241 -16.83 9.23 0.94
N ILE A 242 -17.75 8.57 1.66
CA ILE A 242 -18.44 7.38 1.15
C ILE A 242 -19.37 7.75 -0.02
N GLY A 243 -20.06 8.89 0.06
CA GLY A 243 -20.85 9.40 -1.06
C GLY A 243 -20.00 9.66 -2.30
N VAL A 244 -18.78 10.19 -2.11
CA VAL A 244 -17.83 10.43 -3.21
C VAL A 244 -17.34 9.10 -3.81
N ILE A 245 -16.92 8.14 -3.00
CA ILE A 245 -16.48 6.82 -3.49
C ILE A 245 -17.60 6.16 -4.32
N PHE A 246 -18.83 6.22 -3.84
CA PHE A 246 -19.99 5.67 -4.56
C PHE A 246 -20.27 6.42 -5.88
N ALA A 247 -20.23 7.75 -5.86
CA ALA A 247 -20.40 8.56 -7.06
C ALA A 247 -19.32 8.27 -8.11
N VAL A 248 -18.08 8.10 -7.69
CA VAL A 248 -16.95 7.78 -8.58
C VAL A 248 -16.99 6.34 -9.08
N TRP A 249 -17.51 5.40 -8.30
CA TRP A 249 -17.81 4.06 -8.81
C TRP A 249 -18.86 4.11 -9.94
N LEU A 250 -19.93 4.88 -9.77
CA LEU A 250 -20.91 5.10 -10.84
C LEU A 250 -20.31 5.82 -12.04
N LEU A 251 -19.42 6.79 -11.82
CA LEU A 251 -18.65 7.45 -12.87
C LEU A 251 -17.88 6.45 -13.71
N ALA A 252 -17.16 5.51 -13.09
CA ALA A 252 -16.43 4.47 -13.80
C ALA A 252 -17.33 3.60 -14.69
N VAL A 253 -18.54 3.29 -14.21
CA VAL A 253 -19.52 2.52 -14.98
C VAL A 253 -20.06 3.32 -16.17
N VAL A 254 -20.42 4.59 -15.95
CA VAL A 254 -21.00 5.46 -16.98
C VAL A 254 -19.96 5.83 -18.03
N GLU A 255 -18.76 6.24 -17.62
CA GLU A 255 -17.65 6.63 -18.51
C GLU A 255 -17.26 5.49 -19.45
N LYS A 256 -17.04 4.28 -18.93
CA LYS A 256 -16.73 3.09 -19.74
C LYS A 256 -17.85 2.75 -20.73
N ARG A 257 -19.10 2.99 -20.36
CA ARG A 257 -20.25 2.76 -21.25
C ARG A 257 -20.32 3.82 -22.35
N LEU A 258 -20.04 5.08 -22.03
CA LEU A 258 -20.02 6.17 -23.00
C LEU A 258 -18.89 5.99 -24.02
N HIS A 259 -17.69 5.58 -23.60
CA HIS A 259 -16.59 5.24 -24.52
C HIS A 259 -16.95 4.15 -25.55
N ARG A 260 -17.93 3.28 -25.24
CA ARG A 260 -18.43 2.26 -26.17
C ARG A 260 -19.56 2.75 -27.07
N LEU A 261 -20.30 3.77 -26.64
CA LEU A 261 -21.46 4.30 -27.35
C LEU A 261 -21.09 5.47 -28.27
N ILE A 262 -20.12 6.28 -27.88
CA ILE A 262 -19.75 7.51 -28.58
C ILE A 262 -18.72 7.20 -29.67
N PRO A 263 -18.92 7.70 -30.91
CA PRO A 263 -17.93 7.57 -31.98
C PRO A 263 -16.59 8.22 -31.61
N ASP A 264 -15.49 7.56 -31.98
CA ASP A 264 -14.11 7.96 -31.63
C ASP A 264 -13.85 9.45 -31.86
N ALA A 265 -14.27 10.01 -32.99
CA ALA A 265 -14.01 11.39 -33.38
C ALA A 265 -14.47 12.44 -32.35
N ILE A 266 -15.49 12.12 -31.55
CA ILE A 266 -16.09 13.05 -30.58
C ILE A 266 -16.03 12.53 -29.13
N ASP A 267 -15.54 11.30 -28.92
CA ASP A 267 -15.44 10.62 -27.63
C ASP A 267 -14.68 11.45 -26.58
N ILE A 268 -13.55 12.03 -26.98
CA ILE A 268 -12.69 12.84 -26.10
C ILE A 268 -13.39 14.09 -25.53
N ILE A 269 -14.44 14.58 -26.20
CA ILE A 269 -15.18 15.77 -25.79
C ILE A 269 -16.44 15.35 -25.02
N PHE A 270 -17.25 14.48 -25.63
CA PHE A 270 -18.57 14.17 -25.10
C PHE A 270 -18.55 13.14 -23.96
N THR A 271 -17.63 12.18 -23.95
CA THR A 271 -17.59 11.18 -22.88
C THR A 271 -17.29 11.81 -21.52
N PRO A 272 -16.23 12.64 -21.35
CA PRO A 272 -15.98 13.32 -20.08
C PRO A 272 -17.10 14.29 -19.70
N MET A 273 -17.64 15.05 -20.68
CA MET A 273 -18.72 16.01 -20.45
C MET A 273 -19.99 15.33 -19.95
N LEU A 274 -20.46 14.29 -20.63
CA LEU A 274 -21.69 13.57 -20.27
C LEU A 274 -21.52 12.77 -18.98
N SER A 275 -20.33 12.19 -18.75
CA SER A 275 -20.02 11.50 -17.49
C SER A 275 -20.09 12.46 -16.30
N LEU A 276 -19.43 13.62 -16.40
CA LEU A 276 -19.48 14.63 -15.34
C LEU A 276 -20.87 15.23 -15.15
N LEU A 277 -21.57 15.55 -16.24
CA LEU A 277 -22.91 16.14 -16.14
C LEU A 277 -23.88 15.17 -15.47
N SER A 278 -23.91 13.91 -15.92
CA SER A 278 -24.83 12.91 -15.38
C SER A 278 -24.52 12.57 -13.91
N ILE A 279 -23.26 12.28 -13.58
CA ILE A 279 -22.86 11.92 -12.22
C ILE A 279 -22.86 13.13 -11.29
N GLY A 280 -22.50 14.31 -11.77
CA GLY A 280 -22.58 15.56 -11.01
C GLY A 280 -24.01 15.90 -10.62
N LEU A 281 -24.96 15.83 -11.56
CA LEU A 281 -26.39 16.03 -11.26
C LEU A 281 -26.91 14.96 -10.30
N LEU A 282 -26.56 13.69 -10.50
CA LEU A 282 -26.94 12.61 -9.59
C LEU A 282 -26.37 12.84 -8.18
N THR A 283 -25.14 13.34 -8.09
CA THR A 283 -24.50 13.62 -6.81
C THR A 283 -25.24 14.73 -6.07
N ILE A 284 -25.47 15.88 -6.71
CA ILE A 284 -26.14 17.04 -6.11
C ILE A 284 -27.60 16.75 -5.75
N PHE A 285 -28.36 16.11 -6.65
CA PHE A 285 -29.80 15.98 -6.51
C PHE A 285 -30.28 14.66 -5.91
N PHE A 286 -29.40 13.67 -5.73
CA PHE A 286 -29.77 12.41 -5.08
C PHE A 286 -28.81 12.01 -3.96
N ILE A 287 -27.49 11.91 -4.23
CA ILE A 287 -26.53 11.40 -3.24
C ILE A 287 -26.42 12.34 -2.02
N MET A 288 -26.22 13.65 -2.25
CA MET A 288 -26.15 14.63 -1.16
C MET A 288 -27.48 14.73 -0.39
N PRO A 289 -28.67 14.81 -1.04
CA PRO A 289 -29.95 14.77 -0.35
C PRO A 289 -30.18 13.54 0.52
N LEU A 290 -29.86 12.36 0.01
CA LEU A 290 -29.99 11.10 0.76
C LEU A 290 -29.10 11.12 2.00
N ALA A 291 -27.85 11.56 1.86
CA ALA A 291 -26.95 11.73 3.00
C ALA A 291 -27.46 12.76 4.01
N GLY A 292 -28.10 13.84 3.52
CA GLY A 292 -28.75 14.84 4.37
C GLY A 292 -29.91 14.26 5.18
N TRP A 293 -30.73 13.41 4.57
CA TRP A 293 -31.83 12.73 5.25
C TRP A 293 -31.32 11.76 6.33
N VAL A 294 -30.26 11.01 6.03
CA VAL A 294 -29.58 10.16 7.04
C VAL A 294 -29.08 11.05 8.19
N SER A 295 -28.50 12.20 7.87
CA SER A 295 -27.95 13.14 8.85
C SER A 295 -29.02 13.78 9.74
N SER A 296 -30.14 14.23 9.17
CA SER A 296 -31.22 14.86 9.93
C SER A 296 -31.90 13.85 10.88
N SER A 297 -32.07 12.61 10.42
CA SER A 297 -32.56 11.50 11.24
C SER A 297 -31.62 11.19 12.41
N LEU A 298 -30.30 11.29 12.17
CA LEU A 298 -29.27 11.10 13.18
C LEU A 298 -29.31 12.20 14.25
N VAL A 299 -29.50 13.46 13.87
CA VAL A 299 -29.68 14.58 14.83
C VAL A 299 -30.91 14.38 15.72
N GLY A 300 -32.04 13.95 15.16
CA GLY A 300 -33.23 13.60 15.95
C GLY A 300 -32.95 12.50 16.97
N THR A 301 -32.19 11.49 16.55
CA THR A 301 -31.77 10.36 17.42
C THR A 301 -30.81 10.82 18.52
N ILE A 302 -29.87 11.71 18.22
CA ILE A 302 -28.94 12.29 19.22
C ILE A 302 -29.73 13.07 20.27
N ASN A 303 -30.66 13.93 19.85
CA ASN A 303 -31.47 14.73 20.77
C ASN A 303 -32.32 13.85 21.69
N TRP A 304 -32.97 12.82 21.13
CA TRP A 304 -33.71 11.84 21.92
C TRP A 304 -32.79 11.10 22.92
N THR A 305 -31.62 10.67 22.46
CA THR A 305 -30.63 9.97 23.31
C THR A 305 -30.18 10.89 24.45
N LEU A 306 -29.87 12.15 24.17
CA LEU A 306 -29.50 13.11 25.22
C LEU A 306 -30.61 13.36 26.23
N GLN A 307 -31.89 13.30 25.85
CA GLN A 307 -33.02 13.41 26.77
C GLN A 307 -33.14 12.21 27.72
N VAL A 308 -32.74 11.01 27.30
CA VAL A 308 -32.67 9.83 28.17
C VAL A 308 -31.58 10.02 29.24
N GLY A 309 -30.45 10.61 28.86
CA GLY A 309 -29.34 10.93 29.77
C GLY A 309 -28.58 9.71 30.31
N GLY A 310 -27.63 9.96 31.20
CA GLY A 310 -26.89 8.91 31.92
C GLY A 310 -25.96 8.04 31.08
N ALA A 311 -25.56 6.91 31.66
CA ALA A 311 -24.59 5.98 31.07
C ALA A 311 -25.05 5.42 29.72
N PHE A 312 -26.34 5.09 29.56
CA PHE A 312 -26.88 4.57 28.31
C PHE A 312 -26.67 5.55 27.15
N SER A 313 -27.02 6.80 27.38
CA SER A 313 -26.93 7.85 26.36
C SER A 313 -25.49 8.14 25.98
N GLY A 314 -24.60 8.17 26.98
CA GLY A 314 -23.17 8.23 26.77
C GLY A 314 -22.66 7.06 25.91
N ALA A 315 -23.11 5.84 26.19
CA ALA A 315 -22.65 4.64 25.47
C ALA A 315 -23.06 4.64 24.00
N ILE A 316 -24.32 4.93 23.72
CA ILE A 316 -24.85 4.95 22.35
C ILE A 316 -24.16 6.04 21.53
N LEU A 317 -24.02 7.24 22.08
CA LEU A 317 -23.38 8.37 21.39
C LEU A 317 -21.89 8.10 21.14
N GLY A 318 -21.15 7.61 22.15
CA GLY A 318 -19.74 7.25 22.02
C GLY A 318 -19.50 6.13 21.01
N LEU A 319 -20.39 5.14 20.95
CA LEU A 319 -20.32 4.02 20.00
C LEU A 319 -20.62 4.47 18.56
N ALA A 320 -21.62 5.32 18.38
CA ALA A 320 -22.09 5.74 17.06
C ALA A 320 -21.22 6.83 16.40
N PHE A 321 -20.34 7.50 17.15
CA PHE A 321 -19.60 8.64 16.61
C PHE A 321 -18.51 8.25 15.60
N LEU A 322 -17.77 7.15 15.80
CA LEU A 322 -16.75 6.69 14.84
C LEU A 322 -17.33 6.45 13.43
N PRO A 323 -18.45 5.71 13.28
CA PRO A 323 -19.15 5.59 11.99
C PRO A 323 -19.56 6.94 11.40
N MET A 324 -19.98 7.88 12.24
CA MET A 324 -20.34 9.23 11.81
C MET A 324 -19.11 10.02 11.31
N VAL A 325 -17.95 9.84 11.93
CA VAL A 325 -16.67 10.43 11.47
C VAL A 325 -16.26 9.87 10.12
N MET A 326 -16.35 8.55 9.94
CA MET A 326 -16.08 7.86 8.67
C MET A 326 -16.99 8.37 7.53
N LEU A 327 -18.26 8.65 7.83
CA LEU A 327 -19.22 9.21 6.86
C LEU A 327 -19.07 10.73 6.67
N GLY A 328 -18.19 11.41 7.42
CA GLY A 328 -18.06 12.86 7.42
C GLY A 328 -19.23 13.61 8.09
N LEU A 329 -20.27 12.90 8.56
CA LEU A 329 -21.49 13.50 9.11
C LEU A 329 -21.26 14.21 10.45
N HIS A 330 -20.15 13.93 11.13
CA HIS A 330 -19.80 14.56 12.41
C HIS A 330 -19.66 16.08 12.32
N GLN A 331 -19.33 16.63 11.14
CA GLN A 331 -19.20 18.07 10.91
C GLN A 331 -20.54 18.82 11.06
N ILE A 332 -21.67 18.11 10.92
CA ILE A 332 -23.02 18.66 11.13
C ILE A 332 -23.28 18.99 12.61
N LEU A 333 -22.48 18.43 13.53
CA LEU A 333 -22.63 18.72 14.95
C LEU A 333 -22.00 20.05 15.36
N THR A 334 -21.15 20.65 14.52
CA THR A 334 -20.47 21.92 14.83
C THR A 334 -21.45 23.05 15.20
N PRO A 335 -22.51 23.35 14.40
CA PRO A 335 -23.52 24.34 14.78
C PRO A 335 -24.25 23.99 16.09
N ILE A 336 -24.51 22.71 16.35
CA ILE A 336 -25.16 22.24 17.58
C ILE A 336 -24.28 22.54 18.79
N HIS A 337 -22.99 22.24 18.70
CA HIS A 337 -22.03 22.56 19.77
C HIS A 337 -21.96 24.07 20.02
N LEU A 338 -21.92 24.90 18.97
CA LEU A 338 -21.89 26.37 19.11
C LEU A 338 -23.15 26.89 19.80
N GLU A 339 -24.32 26.38 19.45
CA GLU A 339 -25.59 26.79 20.07
C GLU A 339 -25.66 26.37 21.55
N MET A 340 -25.17 25.16 21.89
CA MET A 340 -25.07 24.73 23.29
C MET A 340 -24.12 25.64 24.09
N ILE A 341 -22.93 25.94 23.55
CA ILE A 341 -21.98 26.83 24.20
C ILE A 341 -22.58 28.22 24.41
N LYS A 342 -23.29 28.75 23.41
CA LYS A 342 -23.95 30.06 23.50
C LYS A 342 -25.09 30.09 24.52
N SER A 343 -25.91 29.03 24.57
CA SER A 343 -27.11 28.98 25.41
C SER A 343 -26.82 28.65 26.87
N ILE A 344 -25.88 27.74 27.15
CA ILE A 344 -25.60 27.23 28.51
C ILE A 344 -24.12 27.31 28.92
N GLY A 345 -23.26 27.91 28.09
CA GLY A 345 -21.84 28.17 28.40
C GLY A 345 -20.87 27.03 28.08
N TYR A 346 -21.37 25.84 27.73
CA TYR A 346 -20.55 24.67 27.37
C TYR A 346 -21.34 23.69 26.49
N THR A 347 -20.65 22.73 25.87
CA THR A 347 -21.27 21.60 25.20
C THR A 347 -20.96 20.28 25.93
N GLY A 348 -22.01 19.64 26.49
CA GLY A 348 -21.91 18.33 27.12
C GLY A 348 -21.82 17.16 26.12
N LEU A 349 -22.10 17.44 24.85
CA LEU A 349 -22.06 16.43 23.78
C LEU A 349 -20.62 16.11 23.37
N LEU A 350 -19.75 17.12 23.23
CA LEU A 350 -18.40 16.94 22.71
C LEU A 350 -17.55 15.96 23.55
N PRO A 351 -17.53 16.04 24.90
CA PRO A 351 -16.76 15.10 25.72
C PRO A 351 -17.21 13.63 25.58
N ILE A 352 -18.51 13.39 25.38
CA ILE A 352 -19.04 12.03 25.13
C ILE A 352 -18.55 11.51 23.77
N LEU A 353 -18.68 12.32 22.73
CA LEU A 353 -18.27 11.95 21.37
C LEU A 353 -16.76 11.76 21.24
N ALA A 354 -15.97 12.56 21.98
CA ALA A 354 -14.52 12.44 22.04
C ALA A 354 -14.03 11.05 22.49
N MET A 355 -14.85 10.32 23.25
CA MET A 355 -14.51 8.97 23.70
C MET A 355 -14.32 8.00 22.55
N ALA A 356 -15.00 8.23 21.43
CA ALA A 356 -14.85 7.42 20.24
C ALA A 356 -13.39 7.41 19.74
N GLY A 357 -12.72 8.57 19.71
CA GLY A 357 -11.29 8.68 19.40
C GLY A 357 -10.42 7.89 20.38
N GLY A 358 -10.79 7.87 21.67
CA GLY A 358 -10.09 7.04 22.65
C GLY A 358 -10.23 5.54 22.43
N GLY A 359 -11.39 5.10 21.93
CA GLY A 359 -11.59 3.69 21.56
C GLY A 359 -10.64 3.27 20.44
N GLN A 360 -10.32 4.19 19.52
CA GLN A 360 -9.32 3.96 18.48
C GLN A 360 -7.90 3.86 19.01
N VAL A 361 -7.53 4.73 19.95
CA VAL A 361 -6.22 4.67 20.60
C VAL A 361 -6.05 3.30 21.28
N GLY A 362 -7.07 2.85 22.02
CA GLY A 362 -7.10 1.52 22.62
C GLY A 362 -6.94 0.39 21.60
N ALA A 363 -7.74 0.43 20.53
CA ALA A 363 -7.69 -0.57 19.46
C ALA A 363 -6.33 -0.61 18.75
N ALA A 364 -5.73 0.55 18.50
CA ALA A 364 -4.41 0.67 17.88
C ALA A 364 -3.30 0.13 18.79
N LEU A 365 -3.36 0.38 20.10
CA LEU A 365 -2.45 -0.23 21.08
C LEU A 365 -2.55 -1.76 21.09
N ALA A 366 -3.78 -2.31 21.04
CA ALA A 366 -3.99 -3.74 20.98
C ALA A 366 -3.39 -4.37 19.70
N LEU A 367 -3.60 -3.73 18.55
CA LEU A 367 -3.01 -4.15 17.28
C LEU A 367 -1.49 -4.05 17.30
N TRP A 368 -0.91 -2.99 17.90
CA TRP A 368 0.53 -2.84 18.00
C TRP A 368 1.17 -3.98 18.81
N ILE A 369 0.53 -4.41 19.89
CA ILE A 369 1.02 -5.52 20.71
C ILE A 369 0.84 -6.87 20.00
N LYS A 370 -0.33 -7.11 19.38
CA LYS A 370 -0.68 -8.43 18.84
C LYS A 370 -0.15 -8.68 17.43
N CYS A 371 0.10 -7.64 16.65
CA CYS A 371 0.54 -7.73 15.25
C CYS A 371 1.99 -7.26 15.05
N ARG A 372 2.88 -7.49 16.04
CA ARG A 372 4.28 -7.02 16.01
C ARG A 372 5.09 -7.48 14.80
N GLN A 373 4.70 -8.59 14.19
CA GLN A 373 5.36 -9.18 13.03
C GLN A 373 4.96 -8.50 11.71
N ASN A 374 3.86 -7.76 11.68
CA ASN A 374 3.42 -6.99 10.51
C ASN A 374 4.06 -5.60 10.55
N GLN A 375 5.27 -5.46 9.99
CA GLN A 375 6.04 -4.21 10.12
C GLN A 375 5.36 -3.02 9.42
N GLN A 376 4.59 -3.26 8.35
CA GLN A 376 3.81 -2.23 7.68
C GLN A 376 2.76 -1.66 8.64
N LEU A 377 1.94 -2.52 9.25
CA LEU A 377 0.92 -2.11 10.21
C LEU A 377 1.53 -1.45 11.45
N VAL A 378 2.63 -2.00 11.98
CA VAL A 378 3.35 -1.41 13.13
C VAL A 378 3.85 -0.01 12.81
N ARG A 379 4.42 0.22 11.62
CA ARG A 379 4.87 1.54 11.18
C ARG A 379 3.70 2.54 11.09
N LEU A 380 2.56 2.10 10.56
CA LEU A 380 1.33 2.92 10.50
C LEU A 380 0.85 3.29 11.89
N ILE A 381 0.77 2.33 12.81
CA ILE A 381 0.33 2.58 14.17
C ILE A 381 1.30 3.54 14.87
N LYS A 382 2.61 3.35 14.76
CA LYS A 382 3.60 4.26 15.36
C LYS A 382 3.48 5.70 14.86
N GLY A 383 3.17 5.89 13.58
CA GLY A 383 2.96 7.24 13.00
C GLY A 383 1.64 7.88 13.39
N ALA A 384 0.56 7.09 13.46
CA ALA A 384 -0.80 7.60 13.69
C ALA A 384 -1.19 7.69 15.18
N LEU A 385 -0.62 6.86 16.05
CA LEU A 385 -1.02 6.75 17.45
C LEU A 385 -0.77 8.02 18.28
N PRO A 386 0.39 8.71 18.20
CA PRO A 386 0.59 9.97 18.94
C PRO A 386 -0.45 11.02 18.55
N VAL A 387 -0.77 11.11 17.26
CA VAL A 387 -1.77 12.03 16.71
C VAL A 387 -3.18 11.69 17.20
N GLY A 388 -3.52 10.40 17.23
CA GLY A 388 -4.78 9.90 17.78
C GLY A 388 -4.97 10.22 19.26
N ILE A 389 -3.91 10.10 20.07
CA ILE A 389 -3.93 10.48 21.50
C ILE A 389 -4.25 11.97 21.65
N LEU A 390 -3.75 12.80 20.74
CA LEU A 390 -4.02 14.24 20.69
C LEU A 390 -5.38 14.61 20.08
N GLY A 391 -6.22 13.61 19.74
CA GLY A 391 -7.60 13.85 19.34
C GLY A 391 -7.84 13.97 17.84
N VAL A 392 -6.83 13.69 17.01
CA VAL A 392 -6.95 13.63 15.55
C VAL A 392 -6.94 12.16 15.14
N GLY A 393 -8.15 11.59 14.99
CA GLY A 393 -8.36 10.15 14.83
C GLY A 393 -8.30 9.65 13.39
N GLU A 394 -8.36 10.54 12.40
CA GLU A 394 -8.46 10.21 10.98
C GLU A 394 -7.33 9.29 10.49
N PRO A 395 -6.05 9.49 10.87
CA PRO A 395 -4.98 8.56 10.50
C PRO A 395 -5.20 7.15 11.07
N LEU A 396 -5.78 7.02 12.27
CA LEU A 396 -6.12 5.73 12.89
C LEU A 396 -7.38 5.10 12.28
N ILE A 397 -8.39 5.90 11.90
CA ILE A 397 -9.57 5.39 11.17
C ILE A 397 -9.11 4.80 9.84
N TYR A 398 -8.57 5.64 8.97
CA TYR A 398 -8.39 5.31 7.56
C TYR A 398 -7.12 4.50 7.31
N GLY A 399 -6.08 4.68 8.11
CA GLY A 399 -4.81 3.97 7.95
C GLY A 399 -4.72 2.64 8.69
N VAL A 400 -5.48 2.43 9.77
CA VAL A 400 -5.30 1.29 10.68
C VAL A 400 -6.58 0.49 10.86
N SER A 401 -7.61 1.08 11.47
CA SER A 401 -8.76 0.32 11.98
C SER A 401 -9.80 -0.03 10.92
N LEU A 402 -10.13 0.90 10.01
CA LEU A 402 -11.12 0.69 8.96
C LEU A 402 -10.70 -0.33 7.90
N PRO A 403 -9.46 -0.29 7.35
CA PRO A 403 -8.98 -1.32 6.41
C PRO A 403 -9.09 -2.75 6.95
N LEU A 404 -8.88 -2.91 8.26
CA LEU A 404 -8.92 -4.20 8.95
C LEU A 404 -10.35 -4.64 9.34
N GLY A 405 -11.34 -3.75 9.26
CA GLY A 405 -12.75 -4.01 9.53
C GLY A 405 -13.09 -4.26 10.99
N ARG A 406 -12.68 -5.42 11.55
CA ARG A 406 -13.01 -5.81 12.94
C ARG A 406 -12.47 -4.83 13.99
N PRO A 407 -11.22 -4.31 13.89
CA PRO A 407 -10.71 -3.34 14.85
C PRO A 407 -11.49 -2.02 14.90
N PHE A 408 -12.11 -1.61 13.77
CA PHE A 408 -12.97 -0.43 13.75
C PHE A 408 -14.22 -0.62 14.61
N VAL A 409 -14.86 -1.79 14.53
CA VAL A 409 -16.05 -2.10 15.35
C VAL A 409 -15.69 -2.17 16.83
N THR A 410 -14.57 -2.82 17.18
CA THR A 410 -14.12 -2.90 18.58
C THR A 410 -13.65 -1.55 19.13
N ALA A 411 -13.12 -0.67 18.28
CA ALA A 411 -12.86 0.72 18.65
C ALA A 411 -14.17 1.48 18.98
N CYS A 412 -15.25 1.25 18.22
CA CYS A 412 -16.57 1.83 18.52
C CYS A 412 -17.07 1.36 19.90
N ILE A 413 -16.88 0.08 20.23
CA ILE A 413 -17.23 -0.46 21.56
C ILE A 413 -16.44 0.26 22.66
N GLY A 414 -15.13 0.47 22.47
CA GLY A 414 -14.31 1.28 23.38
C GLY A 414 -14.87 2.69 23.56
N GLY A 415 -15.23 3.34 22.45
CA GLY A 415 -15.90 4.64 22.46
C GLY A 415 -17.20 4.65 23.26
N GLY A 416 -18.02 3.60 23.13
CA GLY A 416 -19.23 3.42 23.94
C GLY A 416 -18.93 3.24 25.43
N ILE A 417 -17.90 2.48 25.79
CA ILE A 417 -17.52 2.30 27.21
C ILE A 417 -17.09 3.65 27.82
N GLY A 418 -16.20 4.38 27.16
CA GLY A 418 -15.79 5.71 27.62
C GLY A 418 -16.96 6.68 27.67
N GLY A 419 -17.79 6.67 26.63
CA GLY A 419 -19.00 7.50 26.54
C GLY A 419 -19.96 7.23 27.69
N ALA A 420 -20.16 5.96 28.06
CA ALA A 420 -20.99 5.57 29.19
C ALA A 420 -20.45 6.10 30.51
N VAL A 421 -19.13 6.08 30.71
CA VAL A 421 -18.49 6.66 31.90
C VAL A 421 -18.73 8.17 31.97
N ILE A 422 -18.52 8.90 30.86
CA ILE A 422 -18.80 10.34 30.80
C ILE A 422 -20.27 10.62 31.09
N GLY A 423 -21.18 9.87 30.46
CA GLY A 423 -22.63 10.01 30.65
C GLY A 423 -23.08 9.66 32.07
N MET A 424 -22.42 8.71 32.74
CA MET A 424 -22.70 8.32 34.13
C MET A 424 -22.27 9.39 35.13
N ILE A 425 -21.07 9.96 34.95
CA ILE A 425 -20.58 11.05 35.80
C ILE A 425 -21.49 12.27 35.62
N GLY A 426 -21.89 12.56 34.37
CA GLY A 426 -22.73 13.69 34.02
C GLY A 426 -22.02 15.04 34.16
N HIS A 427 -22.60 16.09 33.57
CA HIS A 427 -22.13 17.48 33.68
C HIS A 427 -20.71 17.79 33.15
N ILE A 428 -20.02 16.81 32.56
CA ILE A 428 -18.74 17.01 31.88
C ILE A 428 -19.01 17.72 30.55
N GLY A 429 -18.56 18.97 30.45
CA GLY A 429 -18.77 19.83 29.28
C GLY A 429 -17.47 20.44 28.77
N ALA A 430 -17.43 20.80 27.49
CA ALA A 430 -16.34 21.58 26.91
C ALA A 430 -16.77 23.03 26.65
N ILE A 431 -15.92 24.01 26.98
CA ILE A 431 -16.21 25.46 26.82
C ILE A 431 -16.11 25.94 25.36
N THR A 432 -15.45 25.16 24.50
CA THR A 432 -15.28 25.45 23.08
C THR A 432 -15.19 24.15 22.29
N ILE A 433 -15.24 24.26 20.96
CA ILE A 433 -14.99 23.15 20.05
C ILE A 433 -13.49 23.07 19.80
N GLY A 434 -12.89 21.93 20.10
CA GLY A 434 -11.47 21.69 19.90
C GLY A 434 -11.19 20.24 19.50
N PRO A 435 -9.92 19.93 19.15
CA PRO A 435 -9.48 18.56 18.95
C PRO A 435 -9.84 17.68 20.16
N SER A 436 -10.24 16.44 19.88
CA SER A 436 -10.70 15.49 20.90
C SER A 436 -9.54 14.91 21.74
N GLY A 437 -9.70 13.72 22.32
CA GLY A 437 -8.61 13.02 23.02
C GLY A 437 -8.01 13.82 24.17
N ALA A 438 -6.70 13.67 24.40
CA ALA A 438 -6.00 14.38 25.48
C ALA A 438 -5.98 15.91 25.28
N ALA A 439 -6.04 16.39 24.03
CA ALA A 439 -6.01 17.82 23.75
C ALA A 439 -7.26 18.55 24.28
N LEU A 440 -8.38 17.86 24.47
CA LEU A 440 -9.61 18.46 25.00
C LEU A 440 -9.54 18.77 26.51
N ILE A 441 -8.60 18.16 27.26
CA ILE A 441 -8.49 18.27 28.73
C ILE A 441 -8.52 19.73 29.23
N PRO A 442 -7.73 20.68 28.68
CA PRO A 442 -7.72 22.07 29.16
C PRO A 442 -9.02 22.83 28.90
N LEU A 443 -9.87 22.32 28.00
CA LEU A 443 -11.13 22.94 27.59
C LEU A 443 -12.34 22.39 28.37
N ILE A 444 -12.13 21.45 29.28
CA ILE A 444 -13.19 20.89 30.11
C ILE A 444 -13.64 21.92 31.15
N ALA A 445 -14.92 22.26 31.11
CA ALA A 445 -15.56 23.22 31.97
C ALA A 445 -15.57 22.77 33.44
N ASN A 446 -15.77 23.74 34.35
CA ASN A 446 -16.11 23.51 35.76
C ASN A 446 -15.10 22.64 36.52
N HIS A 447 -13.83 22.65 36.12
CA HIS A 447 -12.76 21.82 36.70
C HIS A 447 -13.04 20.30 36.68
N GLN A 448 -13.95 19.83 35.81
CA GLN A 448 -14.30 18.40 35.70
C GLN A 448 -13.36 17.58 34.79
N TRP A 449 -12.16 18.09 34.51
CA TRP A 449 -11.18 17.46 33.64
C TRP A 449 -10.77 16.05 34.12
N LEU A 450 -10.79 15.78 35.43
CA LEU A 450 -10.56 14.44 35.99
C LEU A 450 -11.64 13.44 35.55
N GLY A 451 -12.91 13.85 35.57
CA GLY A 451 -14.02 13.03 35.08
C GLY A 451 -13.85 12.68 33.61
N TYR A 452 -13.41 13.66 32.81
CA TYR A 452 -13.07 13.44 31.41
C TYR A 452 -11.93 12.42 31.23
N VAL A 453 -10.86 12.54 32.02
CA VAL A 453 -9.72 11.60 31.99
C VAL A 453 -10.16 10.17 32.33
N PHE A 454 -11.06 9.98 33.31
CA PHE A 454 -11.60 8.65 33.60
C PHE A 454 -12.36 8.05 32.42
N GLY A 455 -13.21 8.83 31.75
CA GLY A 455 -13.86 8.38 30.53
C GLY A 455 -12.86 8.03 29.42
N LEU A 456 -11.84 8.86 29.24
CA LEU A 456 -10.82 8.66 28.20
C LEU A 456 -10.03 7.36 28.45
N LEU A 457 -9.58 7.13 29.68
CA LEU A 457 -8.88 5.91 30.08
C LEU A 457 -9.78 4.67 29.96
N ALA A 458 -11.05 4.78 30.35
CA ALA A 458 -12.03 3.71 30.17
C ALA A 458 -12.25 3.38 28.68
N SER A 459 -12.24 4.40 27.82
CA SER A 459 -12.30 4.21 26.37
C SER A 459 -11.07 3.50 25.83
N TYR A 460 -9.87 3.90 26.28
CA TYR A 460 -8.60 3.27 25.89
C TYR A 460 -8.59 1.80 26.31
N ALA A 461 -8.95 1.52 27.57
CA ALA A 461 -9.02 0.17 28.10
C ALA A 461 -10.08 -0.67 27.37
N GLY A 462 -11.28 -0.13 27.17
CA GLY A 462 -12.37 -0.81 26.48
C GLY A 462 -12.03 -1.13 25.03
N GLY A 463 -11.49 -0.16 24.29
CA GLY A 463 -11.03 -0.35 22.91
C GLY A 463 -9.88 -1.34 22.82
N PHE A 464 -8.94 -1.29 23.76
CA PHE A 464 -7.83 -2.23 23.86
C PHE A 464 -8.33 -3.66 24.08
N LEU A 465 -9.11 -3.90 25.13
CA LEU A 465 -9.58 -5.23 25.51
C LEU A 465 -10.48 -5.82 24.42
N ALA A 466 -11.45 -5.05 23.91
CA ALA A 466 -12.33 -5.51 22.84
C ALA A 466 -11.53 -5.89 21.59
N THR A 467 -10.53 -5.09 21.22
CA THR A 467 -9.72 -5.35 20.03
C THR A 467 -8.77 -6.52 20.24
N TYR A 468 -8.09 -6.58 21.37
CA TYR A 468 -7.10 -7.61 21.69
C TYR A 468 -7.73 -9.01 21.67
N PHE A 469 -8.91 -9.17 22.26
CA PHE A 469 -9.60 -10.45 22.33
C PHE A 469 -10.46 -10.77 21.09
N PHE A 470 -11.12 -9.78 20.50
CA PHE A 470 -12.15 -10.03 19.47
C PHE A 470 -11.97 -9.28 18.15
N GLY A 471 -11.11 -8.26 18.13
CA GLY A 471 -10.97 -7.33 17.01
C GLY A 471 -9.81 -7.61 16.06
N VAL A 472 -8.76 -8.33 16.48
CA VAL A 472 -7.59 -8.59 15.61
C VAL A 472 -7.92 -9.63 14.54
N PRO A 473 -7.90 -9.29 13.23
CA PRO A 473 -8.10 -10.26 12.17
C PRO A 473 -6.83 -11.07 11.90
N GLU A 474 -6.97 -12.34 11.52
CA GLU A 474 -5.85 -13.23 11.16
C GLU A 474 -4.93 -12.62 10.10
N SER A 475 -5.51 -11.93 9.10
CA SER A 475 -4.76 -11.26 8.04
C SER A 475 -3.82 -10.15 8.54
N ALA A 476 -4.11 -9.53 9.70
CA ALA A 476 -3.24 -8.52 10.28
C ALA A 476 -2.07 -9.12 11.08
N MET A 477 -2.15 -10.41 11.42
CA MET A 477 -1.09 -11.12 12.14
C MET A 477 -0.04 -11.73 11.20
N VAL A 478 -0.32 -11.74 9.89
CA VAL A 478 0.64 -12.20 8.87
C VAL A 478 1.88 -11.30 8.91
N PRO A 479 3.09 -11.87 9.02
CA PRO A 479 4.31 -11.08 9.03
C PRO A 479 4.51 -10.36 7.69
N THR A 480 4.95 -9.11 7.75
CA THR A 480 5.25 -8.32 6.55
C THR A 480 6.47 -7.44 6.79
N SER A 481 7.22 -7.13 5.73
CA SER A 481 8.20 -6.06 5.71
C SER A 481 7.53 -4.69 5.83
N ALA A 482 8.34 -3.64 6.02
CA ALA A 482 7.90 -2.25 6.11
C ALA A 482 7.21 -1.75 4.84
N ASP A 483 7.54 -2.32 3.68
CA ASP A 483 6.97 -1.98 2.37
C ASP A 483 5.74 -2.84 2.02
N GLY A 484 5.32 -3.70 2.94
CA GLY A 484 4.10 -4.52 2.80
C GLY A 484 4.28 -5.84 2.07
N THR A 485 5.52 -6.25 1.75
CA THR A 485 5.82 -7.61 1.28
C THR A 485 5.58 -8.62 2.41
N ILE A 486 4.87 -9.72 2.13
CA ILE A 486 4.61 -10.76 3.13
C ILE A 486 5.91 -11.51 3.40
N ILE A 487 6.23 -11.71 4.67
CA ILE A 487 7.34 -12.56 5.12
C ILE A 487 6.64 -13.83 5.63
N GLU A 488 6.75 -14.95 4.91
CA GLU A 488 6.18 -16.20 5.43
C GLU A 488 6.95 -16.63 6.70
N PRO A 489 6.26 -17.02 7.78
CA PRO A 489 6.91 -17.76 8.85
C PRO A 489 7.16 -19.18 8.34
N LEU A 490 8.43 -19.62 8.36
CA LEU A 490 8.77 -21.04 8.27
C LEU A 490 7.92 -21.80 9.30
N ALA A 491 7.00 -22.62 8.82
CA ALA A 491 6.25 -23.53 9.66
C ALA A 491 7.24 -24.61 10.15
N VAL A 492 7.85 -24.37 11.31
CA VAL A 492 8.56 -25.41 12.05
C VAL A 492 7.50 -26.36 12.60
N ASP A 493 7.22 -27.41 11.83
CA ASP A 493 6.43 -28.53 12.32
C ASP A 493 7.23 -29.20 13.44
N THR A 494 6.69 -29.12 14.66
CA THR A 494 7.32 -29.64 15.88
C THR A 494 7.07 -31.14 15.93
N ALA A 495 7.76 -31.89 15.07
CA ALA A 495 7.86 -33.33 15.18
C ALA A 495 9.12 -33.70 15.97
N THR A 496 8.89 -34.09 17.22
CA THR A 496 9.85 -34.71 18.14
C THR A 496 10.58 -35.91 17.52
N VAL A 497 11.91 -35.87 17.45
CA VAL A 497 12.80 -37.04 17.23
C VAL A 497 14.05 -36.86 18.11
N PRO A 498 14.59 -37.94 18.72
CA PRO A 498 15.23 -37.92 20.03
C PRO A 498 16.71 -37.52 20.05
N GLU A 499 17.12 -37.00 21.21
CA GLU A 499 18.52 -36.90 21.63
C GLU A 499 19.19 -38.29 21.73
N THR A 500 20.38 -38.44 21.16
CA THR A 500 21.53 -39.13 21.80
C THR A 500 22.83 -38.79 21.04
N PRO A 501 24.02 -38.93 21.65
CA PRO A 501 25.01 -37.85 21.68
C PRO A 501 26.31 -38.22 20.95
N SER A 502 27.20 -37.23 20.82
CA SER A 502 28.65 -37.34 21.02
C SER A 502 29.52 -36.79 19.88
N ALA A 503 30.19 -35.68 20.22
CA ALA A 503 31.61 -35.39 20.02
C ALA A 503 32.17 -35.14 18.60
N ARG A 504 32.32 -33.85 18.26
CA ARG A 504 33.63 -33.17 18.39
C ARG A 504 33.43 -31.66 18.37
N ALA A 505 33.47 -31.05 19.55
CA ALA A 505 33.68 -29.62 19.68
C ALA A 505 35.18 -29.34 19.53
N THR A 506 35.55 -28.72 18.42
CA THR A 506 36.78 -27.93 18.31
C THR A 506 36.41 -26.63 17.61
N SER A 507 36.73 -25.53 18.28
CA SER A 507 36.67 -24.16 17.80
C SER A 507 36.91 -24.00 16.30
N SER A 508 35.92 -23.51 15.57
CA SER A 508 36.08 -22.24 14.88
C SER A 508 34.73 -21.78 14.38
N ASP A 509 34.39 -20.52 14.67
CA ASP A 509 33.35 -19.75 13.99
C ASP A 509 33.58 -19.61 12.47
N ALA A 510 34.47 -20.42 11.88
CA ALA A 510 34.92 -20.32 10.52
C ALA A 510 34.44 -21.55 9.71
N THR A 511 33.64 -21.27 8.69
CA THR A 511 33.05 -22.20 7.75
C THR A 511 33.91 -22.24 6.48
N GLN A 512 34.32 -23.44 6.04
CA GLN A 512 35.13 -23.65 4.85
C GLN A 512 34.24 -23.92 3.63
N PHE A 513 34.46 -23.19 2.53
CA PHE A 513 33.76 -23.38 1.27
C PHE A 513 34.65 -24.08 0.25
N VAL A 514 34.05 -25.01 -0.48
CA VAL A 514 34.68 -25.74 -1.58
C VAL A 514 34.03 -25.39 -2.92
N ALA A 515 34.74 -25.65 -4.01
CA ALA A 515 34.26 -25.42 -5.36
C ALA A 515 33.07 -26.34 -5.70
N PRO A 516 31.90 -25.80 -6.07
CA PRO A 516 30.73 -26.59 -6.43
C PRO A 516 30.87 -27.30 -7.78
N ALA A 517 31.89 -26.98 -8.59
CA ALA A 517 32.16 -27.67 -9.84
C ALA A 517 33.64 -27.54 -10.22
N ALA A 518 34.13 -28.46 -11.05
CA ALA A 518 35.43 -28.32 -11.68
C ALA A 518 35.34 -27.28 -12.80
N GLY A 519 36.34 -26.40 -12.94
CA GLY A 519 36.30 -25.35 -13.94
C GLY A 519 37.28 -24.21 -13.67
N GLN A 520 36.92 -23.02 -14.15
CA GLN A 520 37.66 -21.79 -13.89
C GLN A 520 36.97 -21.01 -12.75
N LEU A 521 37.64 -20.90 -11.60
CA LEU A 521 37.24 -20.03 -10.51
C LEU A 521 37.49 -18.57 -10.90
N GLN A 522 36.50 -17.72 -10.67
CA GLN A 522 36.57 -16.29 -10.91
C GLN A 522 35.92 -15.50 -9.78
N ALA A 523 36.42 -14.29 -9.54
CA ALA A 523 35.79 -13.35 -8.61
C ALA A 523 34.35 -13.03 -9.05
N LEU A 524 33.46 -12.81 -8.07
CA LEU A 524 32.06 -12.52 -8.35
C LEU A 524 31.89 -11.25 -9.21
N SER A 525 32.79 -10.27 -9.05
CA SER A 525 32.84 -9.02 -9.84
C SER A 525 33.11 -9.23 -11.34
N GLU A 526 33.59 -10.40 -11.75
CA GLU A 526 33.86 -10.73 -13.16
C GLU A 526 32.70 -11.48 -13.83
N VAL A 527 31.64 -11.77 -13.08
CA VAL A 527 30.42 -12.38 -13.64
C VAL A 527 29.72 -11.34 -14.53
N PRO A 528 29.33 -11.69 -15.78
CA PRO A 528 28.67 -10.78 -16.70
C PRO A 528 27.17 -10.62 -16.37
N ASP A 529 26.89 -10.27 -15.12
CA ASP A 529 25.55 -10.01 -14.56
C ASP A 529 25.68 -8.96 -13.45
N ASP A 530 24.94 -7.85 -13.56
CA ASP A 530 25.03 -6.73 -12.62
C ASP A 530 24.57 -7.09 -11.20
N VAL A 531 23.60 -8.02 -11.07
CA VAL A 531 23.04 -8.40 -9.77
C VAL A 531 24.10 -9.13 -8.94
N PHE A 532 24.84 -10.05 -9.56
CA PHE A 532 25.90 -10.79 -8.90
C PHE A 532 27.22 -10.01 -8.82
N SER A 533 27.66 -9.37 -9.91
CA SER A 533 28.95 -8.66 -9.93
C SER A 533 29.03 -7.46 -9.00
N GLN A 534 27.90 -6.78 -8.76
CA GLN A 534 27.78 -5.69 -7.79
C GLN A 534 27.44 -6.18 -6.38
N LYS A 535 27.42 -7.49 -6.15
CA LYS A 535 27.18 -8.12 -4.84
C LYS A 535 25.83 -7.74 -4.21
N MET A 536 24.81 -7.46 -5.02
CA MET A 536 23.50 -6.98 -4.54
C MET A 536 22.75 -8.05 -3.72
N VAL A 537 23.00 -9.33 -4.00
CA VAL A 537 22.35 -10.49 -3.36
C VAL A 537 23.23 -11.13 -2.28
N GLY A 538 24.51 -10.77 -2.22
CA GLY A 538 25.49 -11.40 -1.35
C GLY A 538 26.90 -11.35 -1.93
N ASP A 539 27.87 -11.80 -1.15
CA ASP A 539 29.26 -11.96 -1.59
C ASP A 539 29.64 -13.44 -1.69
N GLY A 540 30.64 -13.75 -2.49
CA GLY A 540 31.07 -15.13 -2.75
C GLY A 540 31.93 -15.25 -4.00
N PHE A 541 31.70 -16.29 -4.79
CA PHE A 541 32.53 -16.64 -5.93
C PHE A 541 31.73 -17.29 -7.05
N ALA A 542 32.33 -17.36 -8.23
CA ALA A 542 31.73 -17.98 -9.40
C ALA A 542 32.71 -18.95 -10.08
N ILE A 543 32.16 -19.99 -10.72
CA ILE A 543 32.93 -20.98 -11.47
C ILE A 543 32.33 -21.13 -12.86
N VAL A 544 33.15 -21.01 -13.90
CA VAL A 544 32.78 -21.44 -15.25
C VAL A 544 33.10 -22.94 -15.36
N PRO A 545 32.08 -23.83 -15.34
CA PRO A 545 32.31 -25.26 -15.18
C PRO A 545 32.87 -25.89 -16.46
N SER A 546 33.76 -26.87 -16.29
CA SER A 546 34.24 -27.75 -17.36
C SER A 546 33.36 -28.99 -17.54
N HIS A 547 32.65 -29.41 -16.48
CA HIS A 547 31.77 -30.58 -16.44
C HIS A 547 30.42 -30.23 -15.78
N GLY A 548 29.38 -31.01 -16.09
CA GLY A 548 28.02 -30.74 -15.61
C GLY A 548 27.75 -31.06 -14.15
N THR A 549 28.65 -31.77 -13.46
CA THR A 549 28.43 -32.17 -12.06
C THR A 549 28.54 -30.99 -11.11
N VAL A 550 27.53 -30.82 -10.26
CA VAL A 550 27.49 -29.80 -9.21
C VAL A 550 27.45 -30.45 -7.84
N VAL A 551 28.36 -30.04 -6.96
CA VAL A 551 28.49 -30.52 -5.59
C VAL A 551 28.16 -29.43 -4.57
N ALA A 552 27.82 -29.82 -3.34
CA ALA A 552 27.58 -28.91 -2.23
C ALA A 552 28.85 -28.10 -1.92
N PRO A 553 28.79 -26.76 -1.90
CA PRO A 553 29.97 -25.93 -1.62
C PRO A 553 30.31 -25.89 -0.12
N VAL A 554 29.45 -26.40 0.77
CA VAL A 554 29.65 -26.39 2.22
C VAL A 554 28.76 -27.44 2.88
N ASP A 555 29.10 -27.85 4.10
CA ASP A 555 28.22 -28.64 4.95
C ASP A 555 26.96 -27.84 5.33
N GLY A 556 25.77 -28.39 5.11
CA GLY A 556 24.54 -27.68 5.39
C GLY A 556 23.27 -28.47 5.11
N THR A 557 22.13 -27.83 5.33
CA THR A 557 20.81 -28.39 5.03
C THR A 557 20.21 -27.66 3.84
N ILE A 558 19.71 -28.40 2.84
CA ILE A 558 19.00 -27.83 1.69
C ILE A 558 17.70 -27.21 2.19
N VAL A 559 17.54 -25.90 2.00
CA VAL A 559 16.35 -25.15 2.45
C VAL A 559 15.31 -25.11 1.35
N SER A 560 15.72 -24.84 0.12
CA SER A 560 14.79 -24.77 -1.01
C SER A 560 15.47 -25.15 -2.31
N ILE A 561 14.71 -25.80 -3.19
CA ILE A 561 15.10 -26.07 -4.57
C ILE A 561 14.13 -25.30 -5.46
N MET A 562 14.65 -24.42 -6.33
CA MET A 562 13.79 -23.63 -7.21
C MET A 562 12.97 -24.56 -8.13
N PRO A 563 11.71 -24.22 -8.48
CA PRO A 563 10.85 -25.10 -9.31
C PRO A 563 11.46 -25.47 -10.66
N THR A 564 12.19 -24.55 -11.30
CA THR A 564 12.92 -24.78 -12.55
C THR A 564 14.34 -25.32 -12.31
N LYS A 565 14.66 -25.77 -11.09
CA LYS A 565 15.90 -26.44 -10.68
C LYS A 565 17.20 -25.70 -10.94
N HIS A 566 17.16 -24.46 -11.41
CA HIS A 566 18.34 -23.66 -11.75
C HIS A 566 19.09 -23.13 -10.52
N ALA A 567 18.50 -23.17 -9.34
CA ALA A 567 19.15 -22.73 -8.11
C ALA A 567 18.63 -23.50 -6.89
N LEU A 568 19.45 -23.54 -5.85
CA LEU A 568 19.14 -24.13 -4.56
C LEU A 568 19.70 -23.25 -3.44
N THR A 569 19.00 -23.21 -2.32
CA THR A 569 19.46 -22.54 -1.10
C THR A 569 19.77 -23.56 -0.03
N MET A 570 20.78 -23.28 0.79
CA MET A 570 21.14 -24.12 1.93
C MET A 570 21.58 -23.28 3.12
N THR A 571 21.42 -23.82 4.33
CA THR A 571 21.85 -23.17 5.57
C THR A 571 22.91 -24.03 6.26
N THR A 572 24.01 -23.40 6.68
CA THR A 572 25.08 -24.07 7.43
C THR A 572 24.72 -24.18 8.92
N ALA A 573 25.42 -25.05 9.66
CA ALA A 573 25.27 -25.13 11.13
C ALA A 573 25.62 -23.81 11.85
N THR A 574 26.41 -22.95 11.20
CA THR A 574 26.80 -21.62 11.68
C THR A 574 25.79 -20.52 11.33
N GLY A 575 24.68 -20.86 10.66
CA GLY A 575 23.61 -19.92 10.31
C GLY A 575 23.87 -19.12 9.02
N LEU A 576 24.87 -19.46 8.21
CA LEU A 576 25.07 -18.83 6.90
C LEU A 576 24.04 -19.36 5.90
N GLU A 577 23.41 -18.45 5.16
CA GLU A 577 22.48 -18.76 4.08
C GLU A 577 23.20 -18.69 2.75
N ILE A 578 23.23 -19.80 2.02
CA ILE A 578 23.99 -19.97 0.79
C ILE A 578 23.04 -20.17 -0.37
N LEU A 579 23.27 -19.43 -1.45
CA LEU A 579 22.63 -19.65 -2.74
C LEU A 579 23.64 -20.27 -3.70
N VAL A 580 23.30 -21.43 -4.26
CA VAL A 580 24.00 -22.04 -5.40
C VAL A 580 23.12 -21.86 -6.63
N HIS A 581 23.56 -21.00 -7.55
CA HIS A 581 22.84 -20.66 -8.77
C HIS A 581 23.58 -21.26 -9.98
N MET A 582 22.91 -22.09 -10.77
CA MET A 582 23.49 -22.90 -11.84
C MET A 582 23.23 -22.26 -13.21
N GLY A 583 24.20 -21.47 -13.69
CA GLY A 583 24.12 -20.72 -14.94
C GLY A 583 23.42 -19.36 -14.79
N LEU A 584 23.60 -18.45 -15.75
CA LEU A 584 22.90 -17.16 -15.79
C LEU A 584 21.69 -17.23 -16.71
N ASP A 585 20.58 -16.65 -16.26
CA ASP A 585 19.28 -16.65 -16.96
C ASP A 585 18.76 -18.04 -17.36
N THR A 586 19.19 -19.08 -16.65
CA THR A 586 18.84 -20.49 -16.90
C THR A 586 17.46 -20.87 -16.35
N VAL A 587 16.85 -20.00 -15.54
CA VAL A 587 15.43 -20.09 -15.16
C VAL A 587 14.51 -20.21 -16.38
N ALA A 588 14.87 -19.54 -17.49
CA ALA A 588 14.13 -19.56 -18.75
C ALA A 588 14.11 -20.93 -19.45
N LEU A 589 14.91 -21.89 -18.98
CA LEU A 589 15.02 -23.25 -19.52
C LEU A 589 14.07 -24.23 -18.81
N ASN A 590 13.19 -23.75 -17.93
CA ASN A 590 12.11 -24.49 -17.28
C ASN A 590 12.51 -25.81 -16.57
N GLY A 591 13.79 -25.94 -16.19
CA GLY A 591 14.31 -27.12 -15.51
C GLY A 591 14.76 -28.27 -16.41
N ASP A 592 14.60 -28.16 -17.72
CA ASP A 592 14.99 -29.20 -18.68
C ASP A 592 16.49 -29.57 -18.62
N PRO A 593 17.45 -28.63 -18.48
CA PRO A 593 18.87 -28.97 -18.47
C PRO A 593 19.40 -29.35 -17.07
N PHE A 594 18.53 -29.50 -16.07
CA PHE A 594 18.93 -29.70 -14.67
C PHE A 594 18.33 -30.97 -14.07
N THR A 595 19.22 -31.81 -13.53
CA THR A 595 18.83 -32.94 -12.67
C THR A 595 19.30 -32.65 -11.26
N VAL A 596 18.38 -32.63 -10.28
CA VAL A 596 18.71 -32.41 -8.86
C VAL A 596 18.60 -33.73 -8.12
N HIS A 597 19.61 -34.05 -7.30
CA HIS A 597 19.75 -35.35 -6.62
C HIS A 597 19.42 -35.31 -5.13
N VAL A 598 19.08 -34.14 -4.61
CA VAL A 598 18.75 -33.90 -3.20
C VAL A 598 17.33 -33.38 -3.06
N THR A 599 16.79 -33.47 -1.85
CA THR A 599 15.44 -33.01 -1.48
C THR A 599 15.49 -31.89 -0.46
N GLU A 600 14.40 -31.11 -0.34
CA GLU A 600 14.31 -30.07 0.69
C GLU A 600 14.35 -30.68 2.09
N ASN A 601 15.05 -30.02 3.01
CA ASN A 601 15.40 -30.48 4.36
C ASN A 601 16.45 -31.61 4.44
N GLU A 602 17.06 -32.00 3.31
CA GLU A 602 18.16 -32.96 3.31
C GLU A 602 19.47 -32.31 3.77
N THR A 603 20.17 -32.94 4.71
CA THR A 603 21.52 -32.53 5.12
C THR A 603 22.56 -33.11 4.15
N VAL A 604 23.44 -32.24 3.64
CA VAL A 604 24.50 -32.59 2.69
C VAL A 604 25.87 -32.21 3.25
N THR A 605 26.90 -32.95 2.86
CA THR A 605 28.30 -32.63 3.17
C THR A 605 28.96 -31.91 2.01
N ALA A 606 29.90 -31.00 2.27
CA ALA A 606 30.73 -30.35 1.27
C ALA A 606 31.34 -31.39 0.30
N GLY A 607 31.22 -31.15 -1.01
CA GLY A 607 31.65 -32.07 -2.05
C GLY A 607 30.66 -33.19 -2.40
N GLN A 608 29.53 -33.34 -1.68
CA GLN A 608 28.46 -34.26 -2.07
C GLN A 608 27.77 -33.76 -3.35
N GLN A 609 27.51 -34.64 -4.31
CA GLN A 609 26.78 -34.28 -5.53
C GLN A 609 25.33 -33.88 -5.20
N ILE A 610 24.93 -32.70 -5.67
CA ILE A 610 23.59 -32.14 -5.44
C ILE A 610 22.81 -31.96 -6.73
N ALA A 611 23.49 -31.72 -7.87
CA ALA A 611 22.84 -31.54 -9.15
C ALA A 611 23.75 -31.90 -10.34
N GLU A 612 23.16 -31.99 -11.52
CA GLU A 612 23.81 -32.15 -12.81
C GLU A 612 23.23 -31.15 -13.82
N MET A 613 24.13 -30.50 -14.57
CA MET A 613 23.83 -29.50 -15.60
C MET A 613 24.18 -30.04 -16.99
N ASP A 614 23.23 -30.01 -17.91
CA ASP A 614 23.48 -30.21 -19.35
C ASP A 614 24.11 -28.94 -19.95
N LEU A 615 25.44 -28.83 -19.83
CA LEU A 615 26.20 -27.68 -20.34
C LEU A 615 25.99 -27.45 -21.86
N PRO A 616 25.99 -28.48 -22.73
CA PRO A 616 25.63 -28.33 -24.14
C PRO A 616 24.25 -27.71 -24.36
N ALA A 617 23.21 -28.16 -23.65
CA ALA A 617 21.87 -27.61 -23.77
C ALA A 617 21.80 -26.14 -23.34
N ILE A 618 22.46 -25.79 -22.23
CA ILE A 618 22.54 -24.41 -21.71
C ILE A 618 23.24 -23.50 -22.73
N LYS A 619 24.37 -23.94 -23.30
CA LYS A 619 25.10 -23.18 -24.33
C LYS A 619 24.30 -23.04 -25.62
N THR A 620 23.59 -24.09 -26.04
CA THR A 620 22.73 -24.06 -27.24
C THR A 620 21.58 -23.06 -27.09
N ALA A 621 21.07 -22.90 -25.87
CA ALA A 621 20.04 -21.91 -25.54
C ALA A 621 20.58 -20.47 -25.39
N GLY A 622 21.88 -20.24 -25.63
CA GLY A 622 22.52 -18.93 -25.53
C GLY A 622 22.65 -18.41 -24.10
N LYS A 623 22.70 -19.30 -23.11
CA LYS A 623 22.79 -18.98 -21.68
C LYS A 623 24.18 -19.24 -21.13
N SER A 624 24.56 -18.53 -20.05
CA SER A 624 25.84 -18.77 -19.39
C SER A 624 25.77 -20.02 -18.53
N THR A 625 26.85 -20.80 -18.52
CA THR A 625 27.01 -21.98 -17.65
C THR A 625 27.62 -21.64 -16.29
N THR A 626 27.96 -20.37 -16.03
CA THR A 626 28.63 -19.95 -14.78
C THR A 626 27.80 -20.33 -13.54
N ILE A 627 28.38 -21.12 -12.65
CA ILE A 627 27.80 -21.46 -11.35
C ILE A 627 28.22 -20.39 -10.34
N ILE A 628 27.27 -19.86 -9.59
CA ILE A 628 27.50 -18.78 -8.62
C ILE A 628 27.16 -19.29 -7.23
N THR A 629 28.09 -19.11 -6.30
CA THR A 629 27.91 -19.44 -4.88
C THR A 629 28.03 -18.15 -4.07
N VAL A 630 26.95 -17.74 -3.42
CA VAL A 630 26.90 -16.49 -2.64
C VAL A 630 26.29 -16.70 -1.26
N ILE A 631 26.76 -15.93 -0.29
CA ILE A 631 26.21 -15.85 1.06
C ILE A 631 25.21 -14.71 1.09
N THR A 632 23.94 -15.00 1.33
CA THR A 632 22.85 -14.03 1.19
C THR A 632 22.63 -13.19 2.45
N ASN A 633 23.03 -13.69 3.62
CA ASN A 633 22.89 -13.02 4.90
C ASN A 633 24.23 -12.42 5.39
N MET A 634 24.82 -11.52 4.59
CA MET A 634 26.14 -10.91 4.85
C MET A 634 26.28 -10.23 6.23
N THR A 635 25.18 -9.89 6.91
CA THR A 635 25.20 -9.39 8.30
C THR A 635 25.74 -10.39 9.31
N HIS A 636 25.70 -11.70 9.01
CA HIS A 636 26.27 -12.76 9.85
C HIS A 636 27.76 -12.98 9.60
N VAL A 637 28.34 -12.39 8.54
CA VAL A 637 29.73 -12.57 8.15
C VAL A 637 30.62 -11.54 8.84
N THR A 638 31.63 -12.00 9.58
CA THR A 638 32.64 -11.15 10.24
C THR A 638 33.90 -10.99 9.39
N ALA A 639 34.34 -12.05 8.70
CA ALA A 639 35.51 -12.02 7.84
C ALA A 639 35.42 -13.08 6.73
N MET A 640 36.01 -12.80 5.57
CA MET A 640 36.15 -13.76 4.47
C MET A 640 37.57 -13.69 3.90
N THR A 641 38.14 -14.84 3.56
CA THR A 641 39.45 -14.90 2.90
C THR A 641 39.33 -14.56 1.41
N SER A 642 40.32 -13.86 0.87
CA SER A 642 40.47 -13.68 -0.58
C SER A 642 40.96 -14.96 -1.24
N PHE A 643 40.52 -15.19 -2.48
CA PHE A 643 41.06 -16.19 -3.40
C PHE A 643 41.53 -15.50 -4.68
N THR A 644 42.30 -16.21 -5.49
CA THR A 644 42.75 -15.75 -6.81
C THR A 644 42.13 -16.61 -7.90
N ASP A 645 41.89 -16.02 -9.07
CA ASP A 645 41.33 -16.73 -10.20
C ASP A 645 42.29 -17.84 -10.67
N GLN A 646 41.78 -19.06 -10.74
CA GLN A 646 42.57 -20.24 -11.08
C GLN A 646 41.66 -21.36 -11.61
N SER A 647 42.25 -22.35 -12.27
CA SER A 647 41.53 -23.59 -12.53
C SER A 647 41.41 -24.37 -11.22
N ILE A 648 40.23 -24.91 -10.94
CA ILE A 648 39.90 -25.58 -9.68
C ILE A 648 39.13 -26.88 -9.93
N THR A 649 39.30 -27.84 -9.04
CA THR A 649 38.55 -29.11 -9.06
C THR A 649 37.33 -29.05 -8.13
N ALA A 650 36.26 -29.79 -8.46
CA ALA A 650 35.08 -29.86 -7.60
C ALA A 650 35.46 -30.41 -6.22
N GLY A 651 35.03 -29.75 -5.14
CA GLY A 651 35.37 -30.12 -3.77
C GLY A 651 36.70 -29.57 -3.24
N GLU A 652 37.44 -28.81 -4.04
CA GLU A 652 38.67 -28.13 -3.61
C GLU A 652 38.37 -26.82 -2.88
N ASP A 653 39.20 -26.45 -1.91
CA ASP A 653 39.02 -25.27 -1.05
C ASP A 653 39.03 -23.96 -1.85
N VAL A 654 38.03 -23.11 -1.62
CA VAL A 654 37.90 -21.80 -2.27
C VAL A 654 38.11 -20.66 -1.28
N LEU A 655 37.27 -20.59 -0.25
CA LEU A 655 37.32 -19.49 0.72
C LEU A 655 36.85 -19.95 2.09
N ARG A 656 37.28 -19.21 3.12
CA ARG A 656 36.92 -19.44 4.51
C ARG A 656 36.18 -18.22 5.05
N VAL A 657 35.06 -18.45 5.74
CA VAL A 657 34.18 -17.41 6.26
C VAL A 657 33.99 -17.54 7.74
N THR A 658 34.29 -16.47 8.49
CA THR A 658 34.01 -16.40 9.92
C THR A 658 32.65 -15.75 10.17
N SER A 659 31.77 -16.39 10.96
CA SER A 659 30.42 -15.89 11.29
C SER A 659 30.24 -15.54 12.77
N GLN A 660 29.25 -14.73 13.13
CA GLN A 660 28.89 -14.50 14.54
C GLN A 660 27.93 -15.60 15.01
N SER A 661 28.27 -16.33 16.08
CA SER A 661 27.32 -17.26 16.70
C SER A 661 26.22 -16.47 17.41
N GLU A 662 24.95 -16.71 17.07
CA GLU A 662 23.84 -16.27 17.93
C GLU A 662 23.91 -17.03 19.25
N GLY A 663 24.12 -16.31 20.35
CA GLY A 663 24.02 -16.82 21.72
C GLY A 663 22.64 -16.64 22.31
#